data_AF-A0A8C4QJK0-F1
#
_entry.id   AF-A0A8C4QJK0-F1
#
_cell.length_a   1.000
_cell.length_b   1.000
_cell.length_c   1.000
_cell.angle_alpha   90.00
_cell.angle_beta   90.00
_cell.angle_gamma   90.00
#
_symmetry.space_group_name_H-M   'P 1'
#
loop_
_entity.id
_entity.type
_entity.pdbx_description
1 polymer ?
#
loop_
_entity_poly.entity_id
_entity_poly.type
_entity_poly.pdbx_seq_one_letter_code
_entity_poly.pdbx_strand_id
1 'polypeptide(L)'
;MLTGLVHGRTLLPVPLLPGNLETYLHGNDEVDQTVLHTIESTIVNWSHQVHTILKKDTSPHLKQGCNQTPCAELQFWQDRCEDFEGVCNQLSAPSVQHMQELLEKTGSSYLMAFKAMGEDVFAALIEARDICLHLKPLRRWLELMERTEFERLHQLIAGLIRIVRLVWEHSMFYKMPARFIVLLQEICNLFIQQAREFLNPDELLKGDAQEGLQRIHVVLSTLSCFHRSYNEECKFLRMNQQRNSWDFSSSLVFDGMRRFQDRVEDVKNILLTTLDMEKLEKVETGGPRGKSWSCQMSEVLQNFHTAFNILADVSDCLDVHNVVLEKDLKEFWLKIEDFDCRLGRILLAAFNDASGLEQATKVLAVFGSLLNRPVLAMEAKHCCFRLLHLFDIEMDAAQAVYAQQLTWEMELRWPLVSRNMPTTAGHIVWAQGLQRRIEHFYSLIAHIYPLCLESEDASEVIFKYKHLFGLLVSYKERLYSQWACSVTKMSQCHLSKPLLQRDTISGFLSINFSFELMTVLRETHYLQALQPDPVPALAQEIYERRETYRLWIAVLSELANGYNDILGTLLTVERPLVQGCLEALEHRLENGLNNITWKSVGVWEYIQDLKQRVQDLQSCLYRSRSNVEVMRTTMGSWLSPVFNRPEGKHESLLSLADREQQLEKWQTLMADTGRTLHMLLKVMDMKLVSHS
;
A
#
# COMPACT_ATOMS: atom_id res chain seq x y z
N MET A 1 -19.11 29.77 75.44
CA MET A 1 -18.30 30.37 74.34
C MET A 1 -18.83 29.83 73.03
N LEU A 2 -19.77 30.53 72.41
CA LEU A 2 -20.24 30.22 71.06
C LEU A 2 -19.22 30.82 70.09
N THR A 3 -18.37 29.98 69.52
CA THR A 3 -17.49 30.32 68.40
C THR A 3 -18.35 30.70 67.20
N GLY A 4 -18.30 31.97 66.79
CA GLY A 4 -19.17 32.59 65.79
C GLY A 4 -18.87 32.19 64.34
N LEU A 5 -19.32 31.01 63.95
CA LEU A 5 -19.54 30.63 62.54
C LEU A 5 -20.96 30.11 62.43
N VAL A 6 -21.88 30.94 61.95
CA VAL A 6 -23.26 30.54 61.66
C VAL A 6 -23.48 30.83 60.17
N HIS A 7 -23.60 29.76 59.36
CA HIS A 7 -23.75 29.77 57.89
C HIS A 7 -22.53 30.25 57.07
N GLY A 8 -21.30 29.92 57.51
CA GLY A 8 -20.08 30.23 56.74
C GLY A 8 -19.62 31.69 56.82
N ARG A 9 -20.38 32.57 57.50
CA ARG A 9 -20.03 33.97 57.72
C ARG A 9 -19.44 34.20 59.10
N THR A 10 -18.45 35.08 59.15
CA THR A 10 -17.81 35.51 60.39
C THR A 10 -18.69 36.54 61.11
N LEU A 11 -19.09 36.21 62.34
CA LEU A 11 -19.92 37.07 63.19
C LEU A 11 -19.09 37.50 64.40
N LEU A 12 -18.94 38.81 64.58
CA LEU A 12 -18.40 39.45 65.76
C LEU A 12 -19.53 39.61 66.79
N PRO A 13 -19.58 38.78 67.85
CA PRO A 13 -20.64 38.87 68.84
C PRO A 13 -20.51 40.17 69.63
N VAL A 14 -21.54 41.03 69.56
CA VAL A 14 -21.64 42.26 70.37
C VAL A 14 -22.03 41.87 71.80
N PRO A 15 -21.31 42.36 72.84
CA PRO A 15 -21.66 42.04 74.23
C PRO A 15 -23.04 42.58 74.59
N LEU A 16 -23.83 41.77 75.31
CA LEU A 16 -25.07 42.21 75.95
C LEU A 16 -24.70 43.10 77.14
N LEU A 17 -24.73 44.41 76.96
CA LEU A 17 -24.39 45.39 77.98
C LEU A 17 -25.61 45.70 78.86
N PRO A 18 -25.45 45.81 80.20
CA PRO A 18 -26.53 46.22 81.10
C PRO A 18 -26.80 47.73 80.95
N GLY A 19 -27.78 48.09 80.11
CA GLY A 19 -28.24 49.47 79.88
C GLY A 19 -27.94 50.00 78.47
N ASN A 20 -28.73 50.97 78.00
CA ASN A 20 -28.53 51.59 76.69
C ASN A 20 -27.21 52.37 76.69
N LEU A 21 -26.27 52.01 75.79
CA LEU A 21 -24.99 52.71 75.61
C LEU A 21 -25.15 54.24 75.44
N GLU A 22 -26.27 54.68 74.85
CA GLU A 22 -26.64 56.11 74.72
C GLU A 22 -26.74 56.84 76.07
N THR A 23 -27.17 56.16 77.14
CA THR A 23 -27.29 56.78 78.47
C THR A 23 -25.93 57.05 79.13
N TYR A 24 -24.92 56.22 78.87
CA TYR A 24 -23.55 56.42 79.36
C TYR A 24 -22.76 57.46 78.57
N LEU A 25 -23.15 57.72 77.32
CA LEU A 25 -22.50 58.74 76.48
C LEU A 25 -22.99 60.16 76.80
N HIS A 26 -24.22 60.32 77.29
CA HIS A 26 -24.82 61.64 77.57
C HIS A 26 -24.93 61.98 79.07
N GLY A 27 -24.59 61.05 79.98
CA GLY A 27 -24.53 61.28 81.43
C GLY A 27 -23.16 61.78 81.91
N ASN A 28 -23.13 62.56 82.99
CA ASN A 28 -21.90 63.02 83.67
C ASN A 28 -21.32 61.96 84.65
N ASP A 29 -21.88 60.76 84.69
CA ASP A 29 -21.51 59.72 85.66
C ASP A 29 -20.25 58.96 85.21
N GLU A 30 -19.39 58.61 86.18
CA GLU A 30 -18.22 57.77 85.95
C GLU A 30 -18.64 56.43 85.31
N VAL A 31 -18.06 56.12 84.15
CA VAL A 31 -18.34 54.88 83.43
C VAL A 31 -17.98 53.68 84.32
N ASP A 32 -18.93 52.77 84.53
CA ASP A 32 -18.73 51.55 85.30
C ASP A 32 -17.52 50.74 84.78
N GLN A 33 -16.55 50.49 85.67
CA GLN A 33 -15.30 49.80 85.34
C GLN A 33 -15.52 48.35 84.82
N THR A 34 -16.65 47.75 85.18
CA THR A 34 -17.09 46.43 84.72
C THR A 34 -17.54 46.45 83.26
N VAL A 35 -18.27 47.50 82.86
CA VAL A 35 -18.72 47.73 81.47
C VAL A 35 -17.51 47.93 80.57
N LEU A 36 -16.53 48.72 81.02
CA LEU A 36 -15.29 48.97 80.29
C LEU A 36 -14.46 47.69 80.10
N HIS A 37 -14.27 46.87 81.14
CA HIS A 37 -13.57 45.58 81.05
C HIS A 37 -14.28 44.59 80.11
N THR A 38 -15.62 44.59 80.07
CA THR A 38 -16.36 43.73 79.11
C THR A 38 -16.13 44.16 77.67
N ILE A 39 -16.13 45.47 77.40
CA ILE A 39 -15.84 46.02 76.06
C ILE A 39 -14.41 45.68 75.64
N GLU A 40 -13.42 45.89 76.51
CA GLU A 40 -12.01 45.55 76.25
C GLU A 40 -11.82 44.06 75.96
N SER A 41 -12.45 43.18 76.76
CA SER A 41 -12.41 41.72 76.54
C SER A 41 -13.06 41.31 75.20
N THR A 42 -14.13 41.99 74.78
CA THR A 42 -14.74 41.74 73.47
C THR A 42 -13.88 42.19 72.30
N ILE A 43 -13.17 43.32 72.42
CA ILE A 43 -12.23 43.80 71.41
C ILE A 43 -11.05 42.85 71.26
N VAL A 44 -10.55 42.28 72.37
CA VAL A 44 -9.51 41.23 72.32
C VAL A 44 -9.99 39.98 71.59
N ASN A 45 -11.23 39.54 71.83
CA ASN A 45 -11.80 38.39 71.11
C ASN A 45 -12.02 38.68 69.62
N TRP A 46 -12.49 39.89 69.28
CA TRP A 46 -12.66 40.32 67.90
C TRP A 46 -11.32 40.40 67.17
N SER A 47 -10.28 40.95 67.79
CA SER A 47 -8.95 41.04 67.18
C SER A 47 -8.36 39.65 66.92
N HIS A 48 -8.55 38.67 67.82
CA HIS A 48 -8.15 37.29 67.57
C HIS A 48 -8.93 36.64 66.40
N GLN A 49 -10.24 36.86 66.31
CA GLN A 49 -11.05 36.34 65.21
C GLN A 49 -10.66 36.96 63.86
N VAL A 50 -10.53 38.29 63.81
CA VAL A 50 -10.11 39.02 62.61
C VAL A 50 -8.71 38.60 62.17
N HIS A 51 -7.76 38.47 63.10
CA HIS A 51 -6.41 38.00 62.77
C HIS A 51 -6.38 36.57 62.21
N THR A 52 -7.28 35.71 62.69
CA THR A 52 -7.42 34.35 62.18
C THR A 52 -7.95 34.34 60.74
N ILE A 53 -8.88 35.23 60.41
CA ILE A 53 -9.45 35.38 59.05
C ILE A 53 -8.42 36.01 58.10
N LEU A 54 -7.73 37.07 58.54
CA LEU A 54 -6.67 37.72 57.77
C LEU A 54 -5.56 36.74 57.40
N LYS A 55 -5.16 35.85 58.32
CA LYS A 55 -4.15 34.81 58.09
C LYS A 55 -4.59 33.65 57.18
N LYS A 56 -5.87 33.52 56.82
CA LYS A 56 -6.28 32.52 55.82
C LYS A 56 -5.76 32.96 54.46
N ASP A 57 -4.72 32.31 53.96
CA ASP A 57 -4.25 32.48 52.58
C ASP A 57 -4.78 31.36 51.69
N THR A 58 -4.80 31.58 50.37
CA THR A 58 -4.99 30.53 49.34
C THR A 58 -3.84 29.51 49.32
N SER A 59 -2.66 29.89 49.80
CA SER A 59 -1.40 29.15 49.67
C SER A 59 -1.27 27.78 50.38
N PRO A 60 -1.99 27.44 51.48
CA PRO A 60 -1.85 26.14 52.13
C PRO A 60 -2.69 25.03 51.47
N HIS A 61 -3.71 25.37 50.69
CA HIS A 61 -4.59 24.37 50.04
C HIS A 61 -3.92 23.72 48.81
N LEU A 62 -3.06 24.45 48.11
CA LEU A 62 -2.22 23.87 47.04
C LEU A 62 -1.12 22.94 47.57
N LYS A 63 -0.63 23.19 48.79
CA LYS A 63 0.39 22.34 49.44
C LYS A 63 -0.16 21.00 49.91
N GLN A 64 -1.48 20.83 49.95
CA GLN A 64 -2.15 19.59 50.35
C GLN A 64 -2.40 18.61 49.19
N GLY A 65 -1.98 18.93 47.96
CA GLY A 65 -2.07 18.01 46.82
C GLY A 65 -3.49 17.78 46.29
N CYS A 66 -4.44 18.67 46.62
CA CYS A 66 -5.77 18.63 46.04
C CYS A 66 -5.74 19.21 44.61
N ASN A 67 -6.21 18.45 43.63
CA ASN A 67 -6.38 18.85 42.22
C ASN A 67 -7.51 19.88 42.09
N GLN A 68 -7.35 21.06 42.67
CA GLN A 68 -8.33 22.14 42.62
C GLN A 68 -8.33 22.77 41.23
N THR A 69 -9.52 23.09 40.74
CA THR A 69 -9.75 23.83 39.49
C THR A 69 -9.82 25.34 39.78
N PRO A 70 -9.67 26.21 38.76
CA PRO A 70 -9.65 27.67 38.92
C PRO A 70 -10.91 28.25 39.57
N CYS A 71 -12.01 27.50 39.50
CA CYS A 71 -13.26 27.84 40.16
C CYS A 71 -13.13 27.89 41.69
N ALA A 72 -12.21 27.12 42.28
CA ALA A 72 -11.95 27.15 43.71
C ALA A 72 -11.32 28.48 44.16
N GLU A 73 -10.32 28.99 43.42
CA GLU A 73 -9.72 30.30 43.71
C GLU A 73 -10.74 31.44 43.51
N LEU A 74 -11.58 31.36 42.48
CA LEU A 74 -12.66 32.32 42.27
C LEU A 74 -13.65 32.36 43.44
N GLN A 75 -14.07 31.19 43.93
CA GLN A 75 -14.98 31.07 45.07
C GLN A 75 -14.32 31.56 46.36
N PHE A 76 -13.05 31.21 46.59
CA PHE A 76 -12.31 31.68 47.76
C PHE A 76 -12.29 33.20 47.88
N TRP A 77 -11.96 33.91 46.79
CA TRP A 77 -11.91 35.37 46.80
C TRP A 77 -13.31 35.99 46.94
N GLN A 78 -14.33 35.37 46.34
CA GLN A 78 -15.71 35.79 46.49
C GLN A 78 -16.18 35.65 47.95
N ASP A 79 -15.97 34.50 48.57
CA ASP A 79 -16.32 34.22 49.96
C ASP A 79 -15.58 35.16 50.92
N ARG A 80 -14.28 35.41 50.67
CA ARG A 80 -13.45 36.34 51.45
C ARG A 80 -13.94 37.78 51.33
N CYS A 81 -14.40 38.19 50.15
CA CYS A 81 -15.00 39.51 49.94
C CYS A 81 -16.32 39.63 50.73
N GLU A 82 -17.22 38.64 50.63
CA GLU A 82 -18.48 38.62 51.38
C GLU A 82 -18.26 38.61 52.90
N ASP A 83 -17.26 37.87 53.38
CA ASP A 83 -16.87 37.82 54.79
C ASP A 83 -16.40 39.19 55.29
N PHE A 84 -15.44 39.85 54.61
CA PHE A 84 -14.97 41.16 55.04
C PHE A 84 -16.02 42.26 54.88
N GLU A 85 -16.90 42.19 53.88
CA GLU A 85 -18.07 43.10 53.81
C GLU A 85 -18.99 42.92 55.01
N GLY A 86 -19.24 41.66 55.40
CA GLY A 86 -20.00 41.33 56.60
C GLY A 86 -19.37 41.90 57.87
N VAL A 87 -18.06 41.76 58.03
CA VAL A 87 -17.29 42.28 59.18
C VAL A 87 -17.28 43.81 59.19
N CYS A 88 -17.05 44.49 58.05
CA CYS A 88 -17.11 45.95 57.96
C CYS A 88 -18.50 46.51 58.32
N ASN A 89 -19.57 45.85 57.85
CA ASN A 89 -20.94 46.22 58.19
C ASN A 89 -21.22 46.07 59.69
N GLN A 90 -20.65 45.04 60.34
CA GLN A 90 -20.76 44.84 61.78
C GLN A 90 -19.97 45.88 62.57
N LEU A 91 -18.74 46.23 62.14
CA LEU A 91 -17.93 47.27 62.78
C LEU A 91 -18.54 48.68 62.62
N SER A 92 -19.28 48.89 61.54
CA SER A 92 -20.01 50.15 61.27
C SER A 92 -21.40 50.19 61.91
N ALA A 93 -21.81 49.15 62.63
CA ALA A 93 -23.11 49.12 63.29
C ALA A 93 -23.15 50.19 64.41
N PRO A 94 -24.30 50.84 64.62
CA PRO A 94 -24.41 51.96 65.56
C PRO A 94 -24.02 51.54 66.98
N SER A 95 -24.35 50.32 67.43
CA SER A 95 -23.94 49.80 68.74
C SER A 95 -22.42 49.74 68.91
N VAL A 96 -21.67 49.44 67.84
CA VAL A 96 -20.21 49.34 67.85
C VAL A 96 -19.56 50.72 67.76
N GLN A 97 -20.17 51.66 67.04
CA GLN A 97 -19.74 53.07 67.03
C GLN A 97 -19.88 53.70 68.42
N HIS A 98 -20.97 53.44 69.14
CA HIS A 98 -21.12 53.88 70.53
C HIS A 98 -20.06 53.26 71.46
N MET A 99 -19.66 52.00 71.25
CA MET A 99 -18.53 51.39 71.99
C MET A 99 -17.20 52.12 71.71
N GLN A 100 -16.96 52.53 70.46
CA GLN A 100 -15.79 53.32 70.10
C GLN A 100 -15.78 54.70 70.78
N GLU A 101 -16.91 55.42 70.76
CA GLU A 101 -17.03 56.73 71.41
C GLU A 101 -16.80 56.67 72.93
N LEU A 102 -17.25 55.57 73.56
CA LEU A 102 -17.07 55.34 74.99
C LEU A 102 -15.60 55.03 75.34
N LEU A 103 -14.87 54.32 74.48
CA LEU A 103 -13.42 54.10 74.60
C LEU A 103 -12.61 55.39 74.36
N GLU A 104 -13.09 56.28 73.48
CA GLU A 104 -12.50 57.59 73.23
C GLU A 104 -12.66 58.53 74.43
N LYS A 105 -13.84 58.56 75.06
CA LYS A 105 -14.10 59.35 76.29
C LYS A 105 -13.29 58.88 77.49
N THR A 106 -13.01 57.59 77.57
CA THR A 106 -12.32 56.98 78.73
C THR A 106 -10.80 56.86 78.55
N GLY A 107 -10.27 57.18 77.36
CA GLY A 107 -8.83 57.15 77.09
C GLY A 107 -8.22 55.74 77.14
N SER A 108 -8.99 54.69 76.85
CA SER A 108 -8.53 53.30 76.93
C SER A 108 -7.40 52.99 75.92
N SER A 109 -6.44 52.16 76.34
CA SER A 109 -5.34 51.69 75.49
C SER A 109 -5.81 50.76 74.36
N TYR A 110 -6.98 50.15 74.47
CA TYR A 110 -7.54 49.23 73.47
C TYR A 110 -8.20 49.95 72.27
N LEU A 111 -8.42 51.26 72.36
CA LEU A 111 -8.93 52.07 71.25
C LEU A 111 -8.02 51.98 70.01
N MET A 112 -6.70 52.04 70.23
CA MET A 112 -5.73 51.95 69.13
C MET A 112 -5.75 50.58 68.45
N ALA A 113 -5.91 49.50 69.23
CA ALA A 113 -6.03 48.15 68.70
C ALA A 113 -7.34 47.96 67.92
N PHE A 114 -8.44 48.57 68.36
CA PHE A 114 -9.72 48.55 67.66
C PHE A 114 -9.66 49.32 66.33
N LYS A 115 -9.07 50.53 66.32
CA LYS A 115 -8.87 51.31 65.09
C LYS A 115 -7.96 50.59 64.10
N ALA A 116 -6.83 50.05 64.56
CA ALA A 116 -5.92 49.27 63.73
C ALA A 116 -6.61 48.03 63.12
N MET A 117 -7.40 47.29 63.91
CA MET A 117 -8.19 46.16 63.41
C MET A 117 -9.19 46.59 62.33
N GLY A 118 -9.87 47.73 62.51
CA GLY A 118 -10.79 48.27 61.51
C GLY A 118 -10.09 48.66 60.20
N GLU A 119 -8.90 49.29 60.30
CA GLU A 119 -8.06 49.63 59.15
C GLU A 119 -7.59 48.36 58.41
N ASP A 120 -7.14 47.33 59.14
CA ASP A 120 -6.69 46.05 58.57
C ASP A 120 -7.83 45.34 57.81
N VAL A 121 -9.05 45.30 58.38
CA VAL A 121 -10.22 44.72 57.71
C VAL A 121 -10.61 45.52 56.47
N PHE A 122 -10.60 46.85 56.55
CA PHE A 122 -10.94 47.70 55.41
C PHE A 122 -9.92 47.57 54.27
N ALA A 123 -8.63 47.50 54.60
CA ALA A 123 -7.57 47.24 53.63
C ALA A 123 -7.74 45.87 52.95
N ALA A 124 -8.03 44.81 53.73
CA ALA A 124 -8.29 43.47 53.21
C ALA A 124 -9.56 43.40 52.35
N LEU A 125 -10.58 44.20 52.67
CA LEU A 125 -11.79 44.33 51.85
C LEU A 125 -11.51 45.00 50.50
N ILE A 126 -10.72 46.08 50.49
CA ILE A 126 -10.31 46.74 49.24
C ILE A 126 -9.55 45.75 48.35
N GLU A 127 -8.62 45.00 48.94
CA GLU A 127 -7.88 43.93 48.25
C GLU A 127 -8.83 42.87 47.66
N ALA A 128 -9.73 42.31 48.48
CA ALA A 128 -10.64 41.26 48.03
C ALA A 128 -11.59 41.73 46.92
N ARG A 129 -12.09 42.98 47.00
CA ARG A 129 -12.95 43.59 45.96
C ARG A 129 -12.22 43.80 44.64
N ASP A 130 -11.00 44.30 44.67
CA ASP A 130 -10.18 44.47 43.47
C ASP A 130 -9.94 43.13 42.78
N ILE A 131 -9.56 42.11 43.54
CA ILE A 131 -9.30 40.77 43.02
C ILE A 131 -10.57 40.15 42.41
N CYS A 132 -11.71 40.22 43.12
CA CYS A 132 -12.99 39.72 42.60
C CYS A 132 -13.42 40.42 41.31
N LEU A 133 -13.23 41.74 41.22
CA LEU A 133 -13.58 42.51 40.03
C LEU A 133 -12.80 42.03 38.80
N HIS A 134 -11.49 41.83 38.95
CA HIS A 134 -10.62 41.44 37.85
C HIS A 134 -10.73 39.96 37.51
N LEU A 135 -11.06 39.08 38.45
CA LEU A 135 -11.25 37.66 38.20
C LEU A 135 -12.63 37.31 37.58
N LYS A 136 -13.62 38.20 37.69
CA LYS A 136 -14.98 37.98 37.17
C LYS A 136 -15.06 37.63 35.67
N PRO A 137 -14.30 38.25 34.75
CA PRO A 137 -14.29 37.86 33.33
C PRO A 137 -13.76 36.43 33.12
N LEU A 138 -12.79 35.99 33.93
CA LEU A 138 -12.19 34.66 33.83
C LEU A 138 -13.23 33.56 34.10
N ARG A 139 -14.14 33.77 35.06
CA ARG A 139 -15.23 32.83 35.37
C ARG A 139 -16.05 32.45 34.14
N ARG A 140 -16.46 33.44 33.33
CA ARG A 140 -17.25 33.18 32.11
C ARG A 140 -16.49 32.35 31.08
N TRP A 141 -15.17 32.52 31.01
CA TRP A 141 -14.33 31.76 30.09
C TRP A 141 -14.07 30.35 30.57
N LEU A 142 -13.88 30.15 31.87
CA LEU A 142 -13.78 28.81 32.47
C LEU A 142 -15.07 28.01 32.30
N GLU A 143 -16.22 28.63 32.59
CA GLU A 143 -17.54 28.00 32.37
C GLU A 143 -17.80 27.68 30.88
N LEU A 144 -17.28 28.50 29.96
CA LEU A 144 -17.35 28.22 28.53
C LEU A 144 -16.47 27.01 28.17
N MET A 145 -15.25 26.94 28.69
CA MET A 145 -14.33 25.83 28.44
C MET A 145 -14.84 24.50 29.02
N GLU A 146 -15.46 24.52 30.19
CA GLU A 146 -16.09 23.33 30.79
C GLU A 146 -17.26 22.77 29.95
N ARG A 147 -17.95 23.63 29.20
CA ARG A 147 -19.09 23.21 28.37
C ARG A 147 -18.70 22.83 26.94
N THR A 148 -17.51 23.21 26.49
CA THR A 148 -17.07 22.96 25.12
C THR A 148 -16.47 21.57 24.98
N GLU A 149 -16.75 20.93 23.86
CA GLU A 149 -16.09 19.67 23.47
C GLU A 149 -14.58 19.82 23.49
N PHE A 150 -13.87 18.79 24.00
CA PHE A 150 -12.42 18.83 24.20
C PHE A 150 -11.66 19.17 22.92
N GLU A 151 -12.09 18.60 21.79
CA GLU A 151 -11.48 18.83 20.47
C GLU A 151 -11.45 20.31 20.06
N ARG A 152 -12.38 21.12 20.56
CA ARG A 152 -12.51 22.55 20.22
C ARG A 152 -11.81 23.47 21.23
N LEU A 153 -11.33 22.94 22.35
CA LEU A 153 -10.68 23.74 23.40
C LEU A 153 -9.48 24.53 22.89
N HIS A 154 -8.73 23.98 21.95
CA HIS A 154 -7.57 24.64 21.34
C HIS A 154 -7.89 26.05 20.77
N GLN A 155 -9.13 26.30 20.34
CA GLN A 155 -9.57 27.60 19.82
C GLN A 155 -9.76 28.66 20.92
N LEU A 156 -10.02 28.23 22.15
CA LEU A 156 -10.30 29.11 23.29
C LEU A 156 -9.04 29.44 24.10
N ILE A 157 -7.99 28.62 23.99
CA ILE A 157 -6.71 28.75 24.70
C ILE A 157 -6.10 30.16 24.57
N ALA A 158 -6.01 30.69 23.35
CA ALA A 158 -5.42 32.01 23.12
C ALA A 158 -6.26 33.13 23.78
N GLY A 159 -7.59 32.99 23.79
CA GLY A 159 -8.49 33.91 24.48
C GLY A 159 -8.31 33.87 26.00
N LEU A 160 -8.22 32.66 26.57
CA LEU A 160 -7.99 32.45 28.00
C LEU A 160 -6.69 33.13 28.47
N ILE A 161 -5.58 32.88 27.79
CA ILE A 161 -4.26 33.42 28.18
C ILE A 161 -4.25 34.95 28.12
N ARG A 162 -4.91 35.54 27.11
CA ARG A 162 -5.06 37.00 27.03
C ARG A 162 -5.85 37.57 28.21
N ILE A 163 -6.87 36.88 28.69
CA ILE A 163 -7.64 37.33 29.86
C ILE A 163 -6.81 37.20 31.12
N VAL A 164 -6.12 36.09 31.30
CA VAL A 164 -5.18 35.89 32.41
C VAL A 164 -4.10 36.99 32.42
N ARG A 165 -3.62 37.42 31.25
CA ARG A 165 -2.73 38.58 31.10
C ARG A 165 -3.41 39.89 31.53
N LEU A 166 -4.65 40.14 31.11
CA LEU A 166 -5.39 41.35 31.51
C LEU A 166 -5.60 41.41 33.03
N VAL A 167 -5.86 40.28 33.69
CA VAL A 167 -5.93 40.18 35.16
C VAL A 167 -4.61 40.63 35.79
N TRP A 168 -3.48 40.17 35.27
CA TRP A 168 -2.14 40.55 35.74
C TRP A 168 -1.79 42.02 35.50
N GLU A 169 -2.24 42.58 34.36
CA GLU A 169 -1.97 43.98 34.00
C GLU A 169 -2.76 44.98 34.83
N HIS A 170 -4.02 44.68 35.16
CA HIS A 170 -4.97 45.65 35.72
C HIS A 170 -5.26 45.48 37.21
N SER A 171 -5.08 44.29 37.79
CA SER A 171 -5.29 44.13 39.23
C SER A 171 -4.15 44.73 40.03
N MET A 172 -4.52 45.50 41.06
CA MET A 172 -3.57 46.15 41.95
C MET A 172 -3.02 45.18 43.00
N PHE A 173 -3.84 44.24 43.47
CA PHE A 173 -3.50 43.33 44.57
C PHE A 173 -3.26 41.88 44.13
N TYR A 174 -3.70 41.49 42.93
CA TYR A 174 -3.48 40.14 42.40
C TYR A 174 -2.15 39.98 41.65
N LYS A 175 -1.44 41.08 41.36
CA LYS A 175 -0.16 41.13 40.66
C LYS A 175 1.01 40.65 41.53
N MET A 176 0.84 39.49 42.17
CA MET A 176 1.81 38.81 42.99
C MET A 176 2.18 37.48 42.33
N PRO A 177 3.47 37.22 42.01
CA PRO A 177 3.88 36.01 41.31
C PRO A 177 3.36 34.72 41.97
N ALA A 178 3.36 34.65 43.30
CA ALA A 178 2.91 33.46 44.02
C ALA A 178 1.43 33.13 43.78
N ARG A 179 0.53 34.13 43.78
CA ARG A 179 -0.91 33.92 43.52
C ARG A 179 -1.16 33.59 42.05
N PHE A 180 -0.44 34.26 41.16
CA PHE A 180 -0.58 34.04 39.74
C PHE A 180 -0.09 32.66 39.28
N ILE A 181 0.97 32.12 39.91
CA ILE A 181 1.42 30.74 39.69
C ILE A 181 0.33 29.74 40.10
N VAL A 182 -0.31 29.97 41.25
CA VAL A 182 -1.42 29.14 41.75
C VAL A 182 -2.56 29.09 40.72
N LEU A 183 -3.03 30.23 40.23
CA LEU A 183 -4.08 30.28 39.22
C LEU A 183 -3.72 29.50 37.95
N LEU A 184 -2.49 29.68 37.45
CA LEU A 184 -2.02 28.97 36.27
C LEU A 184 -1.91 27.45 36.51
N GLN A 185 -1.52 27.01 37.71
CA GLN A 185 -1.50 25.61 38.09
C GLN A 185 -2.92 25.04 38.16
N GLU A 186 -3.88 25.78 38.74
CA GLU A 186 -5.28 25.38 38.74
C GLU A 186 -5.85 25.29 37.32
N ILE A 187 -5.47 26.20 36.41
CA ILE A 187 -5.85 26.11 34.99
C ILE A 187 -5.26 24.85 34.35
N CYS A 188 -4.00 24.50 34.66
CA CYS A 188 -3.42 23.24 34.21
C CYS A 188 -4.22 22.04 34.73
N ASN A 189 -4.65 22.05 36.00
CA ASN A 189 -5.47 20.99 36.57
C ASN A 189 -6.83 20.84 35.87
N LEU A 190 -7.45 21.96 35.46
CA LEU A 190 -8.68 21.92 34.66
C LEU A 190 -8.45 21.22 33.31
N PHE A 191 -7.36 21.55 32.60
CA PHE A 191 -7.02 20.86 31.35
C PHE A 191 -6.74 19.37 31.56
N ILE A 192 -6.05 19.00 32.65
CA ILE A 192 -5.80 17.60 33.00
C ILE A 192 -7.12 16.87 33.29
N GLN A 193 -8.04 17.50 34.03
CA GLN A 193 -9.35 16.92 34.32
C GLN A 193 -10.15 16.68 33.03
N GLN A 194 -10.26 17.70 32.17
CA GLN A 194 -10.97 17.57 30.90
C GLN A 194 -10.33 16.54 29.96
N ALA A 195 -8.99 16.45 29.97
CA ALA A 195 -8.27 15.44 29.19
C ALA A 195 -8.55 14.02 29.72
N ARG A 196 -8.61 13.83 31.05
CA ARG A 196 -8.95 12.54 31.67
C ARG A 196 -10.39 12.12 31.36
N GLU A 197 -11.33 13.06 31.41
CA GLU A 197 -12.74 12.83 31.04
C GLU A 197 -12.88 12.46 29.55
N PHE A 198 -12.12 13.11 28.66
CA PHE A 198 -12.13 12.82 27.22
C PHE A 198 -11.48 11.48 26.86
N LEU A 199 -10.37 11.13 27.52
CA LEU A 199 -9.65 9.89 27.26
C LEU A 199 -10.35 8.67 27.84
N ASN A 200 -11.03 8.84 28.98
CA ASN A 200 -11.63 7.78 29.79
C ASN A 200 -10.62 6.66 30.15
N PRO A 201 -10.00 6.71 31.35
CA PRO A 201 -8.90 5.80 31.70
C PRO A 201 -9.29 4.31 31.71
N ASP A 202 -10.57 3.99 31.97
CA ASP A 202 -11.07 2.61 32.02
C ASP A 202 -11.19 1.97 30.64
N GLU A 203 -11.51 2.78 29.62
CA GLU A 203 -11.71 2.32 28.24
C GLU A 203 -10.46 2.45 27.38
N LEU A 204 -9.51 3.32 27.75
CA LEU A 204 -8.37 3.68 26.89
C LEU A 204 -7.50 2.48 26.48
N LEU A 205 -7.25 1.54 27.40
CA LEU A 205 -6.46 0.34 27.14
C LEU A 205 -7.32 -0.88 26.74
N LYS A 206 -8.62 -0.87 27.03
CA LYS A 206 -9.53 -1.99 26.77
C LYS A 206 -10.30 -1.85 25.45
N GLY A 207 -10.41 -0.63 24.94
CA GLY A 207 -11.07 -0.29 23.69
C GLY A 207 -10.17 -0.46 22.46
N ASP A 208 -10.57 0.17 21.36
CA ASP A 208 -9.79 0.17 20.11
C ASP A 208 -8.53 1.05 20.24
N ALA A 209 -7.36 0.46 20.07
CA ALA A 209 -6.08 1.15 20.14
C ALA A 209 -5.95 2.28 19.10
N GLN A 210 -6.56 2.16 17.91
CA GLN A 210 -6.50 3.22 16.90
C GLN A 210 -7.30 4.44 17.32
N GLU A 211 -8.51 4.23 17.85
CA GLU A 211 -9.35 5.31 18.36
C GLU A 211 -8.69 5.98 19.58
N GLY A 212 -8.14 5.17 20.50
CA GLY A 212 -7.37 5.66 21.64
C GLY A 212 -6.20 6.56 21.24
N LEU A 213 -5.42 6.17 20.22
CA LEU A 213 -4.31 6.98 19.70
C LEU A 213 -4.77 8.31 19.09
N GLN A 214 -5.90 8.34 18.38
CA GLN A 214 -6.45 9.58 17.85
C GLN A 214 -6.84 10.54 18.98
N ARG A 215 -7.53 10.04 20.00
CA ARG A 215 -7.90 10.84 21.19
C ARG A 215 -6.66 11.35 21.93
N ILE A 216 -5.65 10.51 22.13
CA ILE A 216 -4.37 10.92 22.75
C ILE A 216 -3.67 12.02 21.94
N HIS A 217 -3.66 11.92 20.61
CA HIS A 217 -3.07 12.96 19.76
C HIS A 217 -3.77 14.32 19.95
N VAL A 218 -5.10 14.33 20.05
CA VAL A 218 -5.87 15.55 20.33
C VAL A 218 -5.51 16.13 21.71
N VAL A 219 -5.36 15.29 22.74
CA VAL A 219 -4.94 15.72 24.09
C VAL A 219 -3.54 16.34 24.07
N LEU A 220 -2.55 15.61 23.55
CA LEU A 220 -1.16 16.08 23.53
C LEU A 220 -1.01 17.36 22.70
N SER A 221 -1.71 17.46 21.56
CA SER A 221 -1.70 18.67 20.73
C SER A 221 -2.37 19.86 21.43
N THR A 222 -3.48 19.66 22.14
CA THR A 222 -4.18 20.70 22.90
C THR A 222 -3.33 21.19 24.07
N LEU A 223 -2.74 20.30 24.86
CA LEU A 223 -1.85 20.68 25.96
C LEU A 223 -0.57 21.38 25.45
N SER A 224 -0.03 20.94 24.32
CA SER A 224 1.09 21.61 23.64
C SER A 224 0.71 23.00 23.13
N CYS A 225 -0.52 23.17 22.65
CA CYS A 225 -1.07 24.46 22.23
C CYS A 225 -1.14 25.43 23.41
N PHE A 226 -1.62 24.99 24.57
CA PHE A 226 -1.64 25.80 25.80
C PHE A 226 -0.23 26.27 26.20
N HIS A 227 0.73 25.34 26.25
CA HIS A 227 2.12 25.68 26.54
C HIS A 227 2.73 26.64 25.50
N ARG A 228 2.41 26.47 24.21
CA ARG A 228 2.88 27.36 23.14
C ARG A 228 2.32 28.77 23.30
N SER A 229 1.01 28.91 23.48
CA SER A 229 0.36 30.22 23.64
C SER A 229 0.83 30.94 24.91
N TYR A 230 1.14 30.21 26.00
CA TYR A 230 1.75 30.80 27.20
C TYR A 230 3.14 31.38 26.90
N ASN A 231 3.96 30.64 26.15
CA ASN A 231 5.31 31.07 25.79
C ASN A 231 5.30 32.25 24.81
N GLU A 232 4.34 32.28 23.88
CA GLU A 232 4.14 33.43 22.98
C GLU A 232 3.80 34.69 23.76
N GLU A 233 2.92 34.60 24.76
CA GLU A 233 2.56 35.75 25.60
C GLU A 233 3.74 36.20 26.48
N CYS A 234 4.49 35.25 27.07
CA CYS A 234 5.74 35.57 27.78
C CYS A 234 6.72 36.34 26.90
N LYS A 235 6.90 35.93 25.64
CA LYS A 235 7.78 36.61 24.67
C LYS A 235 7.27 38.02 24.36
N PHE A 236 5.97 38.17 24.13
CA PHE A 236 5.33 39.46 23.86
C PHE A 236 5.55 40.45 25.02
N LEU A 237 5.33 40.00 26.26
CA LEU A 237 5.55 40.82 27.47
C LEU A 237 7.02 41.25 27.63
N ARG A 238 7.98 40.36 27.33
CA ARG A 238 9.42 40.67 27.37
C ARG A 238 9.83 41.68 26.29
N MET A 239 9.31 41.54 25.07
CA MET A 239 9.63 42.43 23.96
C MET A 239 9.13 43.86 24.17
N ASN A 240 7.98 44.03 24.83
CA ASN A 240 7.35 45.33 25.04
C ASN A 240 7.87 46.09 26.28
N GLN A 241 8.92 45.61 26.95
CA GLN A 241 9.53 46.23 28.15
C GLN A 241 8.51 46.70 29.20
N GLN A 242 7.39 45.99 29.33
CA GLN A 242 6.42 46.33 30.37
C GLN A 242 7.05 46.04 31.73
N ARG A 243 6.92 46.96 32.70
CA ARG A 243 7.33 46.79 34.12
C ARG A 243 6.66 45.60 34.84
N ASN A 244 5.88 44.79 34.11
CA ASN A 244 4.97 43.76 34.61
C ASN A 244 5.18 42.42 33.86
N SER A 245 6.41 42.05 33.52
CA SER A 245 6.67 40.73 32.90
C SER A 245 6.43 39.58 33.88
N TRP A 246 6.09 38.40 33.34
CA TRP A 246 6.00 37.17 34.11
C TRP A 246 7.42 36.64 34.41
N ASP A 247 7.95 37.02 35.57
CA ASP A 247 9.36 36.83 35.94
C ASP A 247 9.63 35.54 36.74
N PHE A 248 8.72 34.56 36.69
CA PHE A 248 8.86 33.27 37.37
C PHE A 248 9.17 32.12 36.38
N SER A 249 9.74 31.02 36.90
CA SER A 249 10.05 29.85 36.07
C SER A 249 8.79 29.14 35.60
N SER A 250 8.75 28.74 34.32
CA SER A 250 7.67 27.92 33.77
C SER A 250 7.57 26.53 34.40
N SER A 251 8.63 26.04 35.06
CA SER A 251 8.58 24.80 35.86
C SER A 251 7.54 24.89 36.96
N LEU A 252 7.51 26.01 37.69
CA LEU A 252 6.58 26.19 38.80
C LEU A 252 5.12 26.04 38.37
N VAL A 253 4.78 26.43 37.13
CA VAL A 253 3.41 26.31 36.60
C VAL A 253 3.14 24.92 36.01
N PHE A 254 4.04 24.43 35.16
CA PHE A 254 3.76 23.31 34.26
C PHE A 254 4.29 21.95 34.74
N ASP A 255 4.94 21.84 35.90
CA ASP A 255 5.52 20.57 36.36
C ASP A 255 4.46 19.44 36.47
N GLY A 256 3.27 19.73 37.00
CA GLY A 256 2.17 18.74 37.07
C GLY A 256 1.66 18.34 35.68
N MET A 257 1.43 19.31 34.80
CA MET A 257 0.98 19.07 33.43
C MET A 257 2.01 18.28 32.61
N ARG A 258 3.31 18.55 32.78
CA ARG A 258 4.38 17.81 32.11
C ARG A 258 4.41 16.35 32.52
N ARG A 259 4.31 16.05 33.83
CA ARG A 259 4.23 14.65 34.29
C ARG A 259 3.01 13.92 33.73
N PHE A 260 1.88 14.61 33.62
CA PHE A 260 0.69 14.05 32.97
C PHE A 260 0.91 13.82 31.46
N GLN A 261 1.54 14.77 30.75
CA GLN A 261 1.91 14.60 29.34
C GLN A 261 2.85 13.41 29.14
N ASP A 262 3.87 13.26 29.98
CA ASP A 262 4.81 12.14 29.94
C ASP A 262 4.05 10.81 30.11
N ARG A 263 3.11 10.75 31.06
CA ARG A 263 2.27 9.55 31.23
C ARG A 263 1.37 9.27 30.03
N VAL A 264 0.77 10.30 29.43
CA VAL A 264 -0.04 10.13 28.21
C VAL A 264 0.82 9.65 27.04
N GLU A 265 2.07 10.10 26.95
CA GLU A 265 3.03 9.61 25.95
C GLU A 265 3.46 8.16 26.22
N ASP A 266 3.62 7.75 27.48
CA ASP A 266 3.84 6.34 27.84
C ASP A 266 2.68 5.47 27.35
N VAL A 267 1.43 5.88 27.61
CA VAL A 267 0.23 5.15 27.15
C VAL A 267 0.14 5.10 25.62
N LYS A 268 0.46 6.21 24.94
CA LYS A 268 0.56 6.25 23.48
C LYS A 268 1.56 5.21 22.96
N ASN A 269 2.73 5.10 23.58
CA ASN A 269 3.76 4.14 23.19
C ASN A 269 3.29 2.69 23.42
N ILE A 270 2.51 2.44 24.48
CA ILE A 270 1.87 1.13 24.71
C ILE A 270 0.91 0.81 23.57
N LEU A 271 -0.02 1.71 23.22
CA LEU A 271 -1.00 1.48 22.15
C LEU A 271 -0.32 1.31 20.77
N LEU A 272 0.73 2.09 20.47
CA LEU A 272 1.53 1.89 19.26
C LEU A 272 2.19 0.50 19.23
N THR A 273 2.71 0.05 20.37
CA THR A 273 3.29 -1.29 20.51
C THR A 273 2.23 -2.37 20.33
N THR A 274 1.03 -2.19 20.86
CA THR A 274 -0.11 -3.10 20.66
C THR A 274 -0.46 -3.23 19.19
N LEU A 275 -0.63 -2.11 18.46
CA LEU A 275 -0.91 -2.14 17.03
C LEU A 275 0.20 -2.79 16.20
N ASP A 276 1.47 -2.64 16.61
CA ASP A 276 2.57 -3.32 15.96
C ASP A 276 2.52 -4.83 16.21
N MET A 277 2.29 -5.25 17.45
CA MET A 277 2.22 -6.67 17.81
C MET A 277 1.01 -7.35 17.16
N GLU A 278 -0.17 -6.72 17.12
CA GLU A 278 -1.37 -7.26 16.46
C GLU A 278 -1.16 -7.58 14.96
N LYS A 279 -0.22 -6.90 14.27
CA LYS A 279 0.12 -7.24 12.88
C LYS A 279 0.65 -8.67 12.75
N LEU A 280 1.30 -9.21 13.77
CA LEU A 280 1.80 -10.57 13.79
C LEU A 280 0.68 -11.62 13.75
N GLU A 281 -0.57 -11.29 14.10
CA GLU A 281 -1.68 -12.25 14.08
C GLU A 281 -2.02 -12.71 12.65
N LYS A 282 -1.76 -11.84 11.67
CA LYS A 282 -2.00 -12.11 10.24
C LYS A 282 -0.77 -12.67 9.55
N VAL A 283 0.35 -12.81 10.25
CA VAL A 283 1.63 -13.21 9.68
C VAL A 283 1.77 -14.73 9.70
N GLU A 284 1.59 -15.33 8.52
CA GLU A 284 1.95 -16.72 8.29
C GLU A 284 3.25 -16.79 7.47
N THR A 285 4.27 -17.46 8.03
CA THR A 285 5.52 -17.70 7.32
C THR A 285 5.41 -19.00 6.52
N GLY A 286 5.60 -18.90 5.20
CA GLY A 286 5.66 -20.06 4.31
C GLY A 286 7.02 -20.77 4.35
N GLY A 287 7.07 -22.03 3.93
CA GLY A 287 8.30 -22.82 3.78
C GLY A 287 8.39 -24.04 4.69
N PRO A 288 9.46 -24.85 4.57
CA PRO A 288 9.58 -26.14 5.26
C PRO A 288 9.61 -26.02 6.79
N ARG A 289 10.12 -24.90 7.31
CA ARG A 289 10.11 -24.56 8.75
C ARG A 289 9.17 -23.42 9.10
N GLY A 290 8.40 -22.91 8.13
CA GLY A 290 7.49 -21.77 8.31
C GLY A 290 6.47 -22.01 9.43
N LYS A 291 5.88 -23.21 9.50
CA LYS A 291 4.97 -23.58 10.61
C LYS A 291 5.63 -23.42 11.99
N SER A 292 6.90 -23.80 12.13
CA SER A 292 7.63 -23.65 13.40
C SER A 292 7.84 -22.17 13.75
N TRP A 293 8.19 -21.33 12.78
CA TRP A 293 8.39 -19.90 13.01
C TRP A 293 7.08 -19.19 13.33
N SER A 294 6.00 -19.52 12.62
CA SER A 294 4.65 -19.01 12.93
C SER A 294 4.16 -19.46 14.30
N CYS A 295 4.44 -20.69 14.73
CA CYS A 295 4.14 -21.12 16.11
C CYS A 295 4.92 -20.29 17.14
N GLN A 296 6.22 -20.03 16.92
CA GLN A 296 7.03 -19.20 17.83
C GLN A 296 6.57 -17.74 17.86
N MET A 297 6.18 -17.16 16.71
CA MET A 297 5.60 -15.82 16.64
C MET A 297 4.25 -15.75 17.37
N SER A 298 3.40 -16.77 17.21
CA SER A 298 2.12 -16.87 17.92
C SER A 298 2.31 -17.01 19.43
N GLU A 299 3.35 -17.72 19.87
CA GLU A 299 3.71 -17.81 21.29
C GLU A 299 4.17 -16.45 21.85
N VAL A 300 5.00 -15.70 21.10
CA VAL A 300 5.39 -14.33 21.47
C VAL A 300 4.16 -13.44 21.60
N LEU A 301 3.23 -13.53 20.64
CA LEU A 301 1.98 -12.78 20.70
C LEU A 301 1.10 -13.14 21.89
N GLN A 302 0.96 -14.44 22.19
CA GLN A 302 0.20 -14.87 23.35
C GLN A 302 0.82 -14.33 24.64
N ASN A 303 2.15 -14.38 24.77
CA ASN A 303 2.85 -13.83 25.92
C ASN A 303 2.68 -12.30 26.00
N PHE A 304 2.70 -11.60 24.87
CA PHE A 304 2.38 -10.17 24.80
C PHE A 304 0.97 -9.89 25.31
N HIS A 305 -0.04 -10.60 24.82
CA HIS A 305 -1.43 -10.45 25.26
C HIS A 305 -1.57 -10.70 26.77
N THR A 306 -0.87 -11.69 27.33
CA THR A 306 -0.87 -11.90 28.79
C THR A 306 -0.26 -10.72 29.57
N ALA A 307 0.85 -10.16 29.09
CA ALA A 307 1.50 -9.02 29.73
C ALA A 307 0.66 -7.75 29.61
N PHE A 308 0.01 -7.55 28.45
CA PHE A 308 -0.88 -6.43 28.19
C PHE A 308 -2.13 -6.48 29.07
N ASN A 309 -2.77 -7.65 29.20
CA ASN A 309 -3.97 -7.81 30.04
C ASN A 309 -3.70 -7.49 31.51
N ILE A 310 -2.54 -7.88 32.05
CA ILE A 310 -2.13 -7.52 33.42
C ILE A 310 -2.09 -6.00 33.59
N LEU A 311 -1.57 -5.29 32.58
CA LEU A 311 -1.48 -3.83 32.60
C LEU A 311 -2.84 -3.14 32.38
N ALA A 312 -3.69 -3.71 31.52
CA ALA A 312 -5.04 -3.21 31.24
C ALA A 312 -6.01 -3.41 32.43
N ASP A 313 -5.73 -4.35 33.34
CA ASP A 313 -6.51 -4.59 34.55
C ASP A 313 -6.22 -3.57 35.68
N VAL A 314 -5.18 -2.73 35.54
CA VAL A 314 -4.85 -1.69 36.54
C VAL A 314 -5.87 -0.54 36.49
N SER A 315 -6.36 -0.14 37.66
CA SER A 315 -7.55 0.71 37.83
C SER A 315 -7.38 2.23 37.58
N ASP A 316 -6.35 2.67 36.85
CA ASP A 316 -6.26 3.98 36.16
C ASP A 316 -4.87 4.11 35.51
N CYS A 317 -4.78 4.01 34.19
CA CYS A 317 -3.51 4.11 33.47
C CYS A 317 -2.93 5.55 33.43
N LEU A 318 -3.75 6.57 33.71
CA LEU A 318 -3.39 7.98 33.64
C LEU A 318 -3.00 8.59 35.01
N ASP A 319 -3.02 7.80 36.09
CA ASP A 319 -2.62 8.30 37.42
C ASP A 319 -1.10 8.43 37.55
N VAL A 320 -0.64 9.67 37.65
CA VAL A 320 0.78 10.05 37.82
C VAL A 320 1.30 9.65 39.21
N HIS A 321 0.44 9.51 40.22
CA HIS A 321 0.85 9.22 41.59
C HIS A 321 0.89 7.72 41.91
N ASN A 322 0.46 6.87 40.98
CA ASN A 322 0.44 5.43 41.17
C ASN A 322 1.83 4.79 41.00
N VAL A 323 2.51 4.56 42.12
CA VAL A 323 3.84 3.91 42.19
C VAL A 323 3.80 2.44 41.76
N VAL A 324 2.65 1.76 41.89
CA VAL A 324 2.50 0.35 41.46
C VAL A 324 2.53 0.30 39.94
N LEU A 325 1.75 1.15 39.29
CA LEU A 325 1.70 1.25 37.83
C LEU A 325 3.06 1.61 37.23
N GLU A 326 3.86 2.48 37.87
CA GLU A 326 5.22 2.76 37.40
C GLU A 326 6.14 1.53 37.40
N LYS A 327 5.95 0.60 38.35
CA LYS A 327 6.71 -0.66 38.39
C LYS A 327 6.22 -1.61 37.30
N ASP A 328 4.90 -1.74 37.14
CA ASP A 328 4.28 -2.60 36.13
C ASP A 328 4.64 -2.13 34.72
N LEU A 329 4.67 -0.82 34.48
CA LEU A 329 5.15 -0.22 33.22
C LEU A 329 6.60 -0.59 32.93
N LYS A 330 7.49 -0.49 33.92
CA LYS A 330 8.91 -0.87 33.74
C LYS A 330 9.05 -2.36 33.42
N GLU A 331 8.31 -3.23 34.11
CA GLU A 331 8.31 -4.66 33.85
C GLU A 331 7.74 -4.99 32.45
N PHE A 332 6.67 -4.28 32.06
CA PHE A 332 6.08 -4.40 30.73
C PHE A 332 7.10 -4.05 29.64
N TRP A 333 7.79 -2.91 29.74
CA TRP A 333 8.80 -2.52 28.76
C TRP A 333 9.98 -3.49 28.68
N LEU A 334 10.41 -4.08 29.81
CA LEU A 334 11.41 -5.15 29.82
C LEU A 334 10.93 -6.41 29.07
N LYS A 335 9.65 -6.78 29.21
CA LYS A 335 9.05 -7.88 28.44
C LYS A 335 8.94 -7.56 26.95
N ILE A 336 8.60 -6.32 26.59
CA ILE A 336 8.58 -5.88 25.19
C ILE A 336 9.96 -6.00 24.55
N GLU A 337 11.02 -5.60 25.26
CA GLU A 337 12.39 -5.74 24.78
C GLU A 337 12.79 -7.22 24.58
N ASP A 338 12.39 -8.12 25.50
CA ASP A 338 12.57 -9.56 25.32
C ASP A 338 11.82 -10.10 24.10
N PHE A 339 10.56 -9.69 23.91
CA PHE A 339 9.77 -10.08 22.74
C PHE A 339 10.40 -9.60 21.44
N ASP A 340 10.89 -8.37 21.39
CA ASP A 340 11.61 -7.83 20.24
C ASP A 340 12.90 -8.62 19.96
N CYS A 341 13.65 -9.00 21.00
CA CYS A 341 14.82 -9.87 20.86
C CYS A 341 14.46 -11.26 20.32
N ARG A 342 13.37 -11.86 20.81
CA ARG A 342 12.86 -13.16 20.33
C ARG A 342 12.45 -13.07 18.85
N LEU A 343 11.71 -12.02 18.48
CA LEU A 343 11.34 -11.76 17.09
C LEU A 343 12.56 -11.53 16.21
N GLY A 344 13.60 -10.84 16.70
CA GLY A 344 14.85 -10.64 15.98
C GLY A 344 15.59 -11.95 15.71
N ARG A 345 15.62 -12.86 16.69
CA ARG A 345 16.19 -14.22 16.50
C ARG A 345 15.39 -15.03 15.49
N ILE A 346 14.06 -14.95 15.52
CA ILE A 346 13.19 -15.62 14.53
C ILE A 346 13.44 -15.04 13.14
N LEU A 347 13.54 -13.71 13.00
CA LEU A 347 13.86 -13.03 11.76
C LEU A 347 15.18 -13.55 11.18
N LEU A 348 16.25 -13.53 11.97
CA LEU A 348 17.57 -14.03 11.56
C LEU A 348 17.53 -15.51 11.15
N ALA A 349 16.86 -16.36 11.95
CA ALA A 349 16.78 -17.78 11.65
C ALA A 349 15.99 -18.05 10.36
N ALA A 350 14.84 -17.39 10.18
CA ALA A 350 14.03 -17.49 8.97
C ALA A 350 14.76 -16.95 7.73
N PHE A 351 15.51 -15.85 7.89
CA PHE A 351 16.33 -15.28 6.84
C PHE A 351 17.50 -16.21 6.47
N ASN A 352 18.12 -16.84 7.46
CA ASN A 352 19.23 -17.76 7.24
C ASN A 352 18.81 -19.07 6.56
N ASP A 353 17.58 -19.53 6.82
CA ASP A 353 16.98 -20.71 6.20
C ASP A 353 16.42 -20.45 4.78
N ALA A 354 16.41 -19.20 4.31
CA ALA A 354 15.95 -18.86 2.98
C ALA A 354 16.85 -19.46 1.89
N SER A 355 16.25 -20.15 0.91
CA SER A 355 16.99 -20.87 -0.14
C SER A 355 17.52 -19.97 -1.25
N GLY A 356 17.11 -18.70 -1.30
CA GLY A 356 17.51 -17.76 -2.34
C GLY A 356 17.01 -16.34 -2.08
N LEU A 357 17.37 -15.42 -2.98
CA LEU A 357 17.11 -13.99 -2.84
C LEU A 357 15.61 -13.66 -2.71
N GLU A 358 14.76 -14.29 -3.52
CA GLU A 358 13.31 -14.04 -3.48
C GLU A 358 12.67 -14.44 -2.15
N GLN A 359 13.11 -15.55 -1.56
CA GLN A 359 12.59 -15.99 -0.28
C GLN A 359 13.12 -15.11 0.86
N ALA A 360 14.39 -14.71 0.79
CA ALA A 360 15.01 -13.82 1.77
C ALA A 360 14.33 -12.44 1.80
N THR A 361 14.01 -11.87 0.64
CA THR A 361 13.25 -10.60 0.56
C THR A 361 11.81 -10.77 1.03
N LYS A 362 11.15 -11.90 0.73
CA LYS A 362 9.81 -12.21 1.26
C LYS A 362 9.80 -12.29 2.79
N VAL A 363 10.81 -12.88 3.42
CA VAL A 363 10.92 -12.93 4.89
C VAL A 363 10.97 -11.50 5.46
N LEU A 364 11.78 -10.60 4.88
CA LEU A 364 11.81 -9.20 5.30
C LEU A 364 10.46 -8.50 5.08
N ALA A 365 9.79 -8.76 3.95
CA ALA A 365 8.48 -8.19 3.66
C ALA A 365 7.40 -8.63 4.67
N VAL A 366 7.49 -9.87 5.17
CA VAL A 366 6.55 -10.41 6.18
C VAL A 366 6.65 -9.65 7.51
N PHE A 367 7.85 -9.25 7.93
CA PHE A 367 8.02 -8.42 9.13
C PHE A 367 7.64 -6.96 8.88
N GLY A 368 7.81 -6.45 7.65
CA GLY A 368 7.26 -5.17 7.21
C GLY A 368 7.59 -4.00 8.16
N SER A 369 6.56 -3.36 8.73
CA SER A 369 6.74 -2.22 9.64
C SER A 369 7.40 -2.59 10.97
N LEU A 370 7.42 -3.86 11.38
CA LEU A 370 8.11 -4.30 12.59
C LEU A 370 9.61 -4.08 12.48
N LEU A 371 10.16 -4.04 11.26
CA LEU A 371 11.56 -3.73 11.02
C LEU A 371 11.93 -2.30 11.44
N ASN A 372 10.96 -1.41 11.68
CA ASN A 372 11.22 -0.07 12.21
C ASN A 372 11.50 -0.06 13.72
N ARG A 373 11.17 -1.14 14.44
CA ARG A 373 11.46 -1.26 15.87
C ARG A 373 12.98 -1.36 16.07
N PRO A 374 13.56 -0.68 17.08
CA PRO A 374 15.00 -0.47 17.15
C PRO A 374 15.82 -1.76 17.19
N VAL A 375 15.38 -2.76 17.97
CA VAL A 375 16.05 -4.07 18.08
C VAL A 375 15.98 -4.82 16.75
N LEU A 376 14.80 -4.87 16.13
CA LEU A 376 14.60 -5.54 14.84
C LEU A 376 15.32 -4.82 13.69
N ALA A 377 15.39 -3.49 13.73
CA ALA A 377 16.12 -2.68 12.75
C ALA A 377 17.63 -2.99 12.78
N MET A 378 18.20 -3.22 13.95
CA MET A 378 19.61 -3.64 14.08
C MET A 378 19.83 -5.00 13.43
N GLU A 379 18.96 -5.97 13.70
CA GLU A 379 19.07 -7.30 13.08
C GLU A 379 18.79 -7.30 11.57
N ALA A 380 17.87 -6.46 11.11
CA ALA A 380 17.59 -6.26 9.69
C ALA A 380 18.79 -5.68 8.95
N LYS A 381 19.56 -4.77 9.57
CA LYS A 381 20.82 -4.27 9.01
C LYS A 381 21.85 -5.38 8.82
N HIS A 382 21.95 -6.33 9.75
CA HIS A 382 22.83 -7.49 9.56
C HIS A 382 22.39 -8.37 8.38
N CYS A 383 21.07 -8.47 8.12
CA CYS A 383 20.55 -9.18 6.95
C CYS A 383 20.93 -8.50 5.63
N CYS A 384 21.14 -7.17 5.59
CA CYS A 384 21.52 -6.44 4.37
C CYS A 384 22.77 -7.01 3.70
N PHE A 385 23.84 -7.24 4.47
CA PHE A 385 25.10 -7.75 3.92
C PHE A 385 24.89 -9.08 3.19
N ARG A 386 24.16 -10.00 3.83
CA ARG A 386 23.85 -11.30 3.23
C ARG A 386 22.90 -11.17 2.04
N LEU A 387 21.96 -10.22 2.08
CA LEU A 387 21.05 -9.94 0.97
C LEU A 387 21.81 -9.40 -0.26
N LEU A 388 22.76 -8.48 -0.06
CA LEU A 388 23.64 -7.98 -1.11
C LEU A 388 24.51 -9.10 -1.68
N HIS A 389 25.07 -9.96 -0.82
CA HIS A 389 25.84 -11.12 -1.27
C HIS A 389 24.99 -12.12 -2.09
N LEU A 390 23.75 -12.38 -1.68
CA LEU A 390 22.82 -13.19 -2.47
C LEU A 390 22.46 -12.53 -3.81
N PHE A 391 22.34 -11.20 -3.83
CA PHE A 391 22.13 -10.46 -5.07
C PHE A 391 23.35 -10.51 -5.97
N ASP A 392 24.57 -10.43 -5.41
CA ASP A 392 25.82 -10.56 -6.14
C ASP A 392 25.96 -11.94 -6.81
N ILE A 393 25.69 -13.02 -6.07
CA ILE A 393 25.65 -14.39 -6.62
C ILE A 393 24.64 -14.49 -7.78
N GLU A 394 23.47 -13.88 -7.64
CA GLU A 394 22.43 -13.87 -8.67
C GLU A 394 22.86 -13.07 -9.91
N MET A 395 23.61 -11.98 -9.73
CA MET A 395 24.21 -11.23 -10.83
C MET A 395 25.30 -12.04 -11.54
N ASP A 396 26.18 -12.71 -10.80
CA ASP A 396 27.21 -13.57 -11.37
C ASP A 396 26.59 -14.75 -12.14
N ALA A 397 25.52 -15.35 -11.61
CA ALA A 397 24.75 -16.39 -12.29
C ALA A 397 24.11 -15.89 -13.59
N ALA A 398 23.50 -14.69 -13.56
CA ALA A 398 22.93 -14.06 -14.74
C ALA A 398 23.99 -13.71 -15.78
N GLN A 399 25.17 -13.26 -15.35
CA GLN A 399 26.31 -13.00 -16.22
C GLN A 399 26.87 -14.28 -16.84
N ALA A 400 26.91 -15.39 -16.08
CA ALA A 400 27.32 -16.70 -16.61
C ALA A 400 26.34 -17.21 -17.68
N VAL A 401 25.03 -17.05 -17.47
CA VAL A 401 24.00 -17.38 -18.47
C VAL A 401 24.19 -16.53 -19.74
N TYR A 402 24.51 -15.25 -19.59
CA TYR A 402 24.82 -14.38 -20.73
C TYR A 402 26.08 -14.83 -21.48
N ALA A 403 27.16 -15.11 -20.77
CA ALA A 403 28.42 -15.57 -21.36
C ALA A 403 28.26 -16.91 -22.10
N GLN A 404 27.53 -17.85 -21.51
CA GLN A 404 27.24 -19.15 -22.12
C GLN A 404 26.50 -18.98 -23.45
N GLN A 405 25.52 -18.08 -23.52
CA GLN A 405 24.81 -17.79 -24.77
C GLN A 405 25.75 -17.24 -25.85
N LEU A 406 26.70 -16.37 -25.50
CA LEU A 406 27.69 -15.87 -26.46
C LEU A 406 28.62 -17.00 -26.96
N THR A 407 29.05 -17.90 -26.08
CA THR A 407 29.89 -19.04 -26.50
C THR A 407 29.17 -19.95 -27.48
N TRP A 408 27.87 -20.23 -27.25
CA TRP A 408 27.07 -21.01 -28.18
C TRP A 408 26.82 -20.31 -29.52
N GLU A 409 26.66 -18.99 -29.53
CA GLU A 409 26.57 -18.19 -30.76
C GLU A 409 27.86 -18.35 -31.60
N MET A 410 29.03 -18.46 -30.95
CA MET A 410 30.33 -18.65 -31.61
C MET A 410 30.56 -20.10 -32.08
N GLU A 411 30.22 -21.10 -31.27
CA GLU A 411 30.57 -22.51 -31.53
C GLU A 411 29.58 -23.23 -32.46
N LEU A 412 28.27 -23.04 -32.25
CA LEU A 412 27.26 -23.91 -32.85
C LEU A 412 26.62 -23.33 -34.12
N ARG A 413 26.75 -22.01 -34.38
CA ARG A 413 25.97 -21.25 -35.38
C ARG A 413 24.43 -21.38 -35.29
N TRP A 414 23.93 -22.35 -34.53
CA TRP A 414 22.53 -22.59 -34.17
C TRP A 414 22.38 -22.51 -32.64
N PRO A 415 22.06 -21.34 -32.12
CA PRO A 415 21.92 -21.13 -30.68
C PRO A 415 20.65 -21.75 -30.12
N LEU A 416 20.64 -22.05 -28.81
CA LEU A 416 19.45 -22.53 -28.11
C LEU A 416 18.41 -21.41 -28.03
N VAL A 417 17.36 -21.56 -28.84
CA VAL A 417 16.17 -20.73 -28.83
C VAL A 417 14.98 -21.61 -28.42
N SER A 418 13.96 -21.01 -27.79
CA SER A 418 12.70 -21.68 -27.46
C SER A 418 12.14 -22.45 -28.67
N ARG A 419 11.56 -23.64 -28.42
CA ARG A 419 11.00 -24.50 -29.48
C ARG A 419 10.01 -23.71 -30.35
N ASN A 420 10.11 -23.90 -31.67
CA ASN A 420 9.27 -23.25 -32.69
C ASN A 420 9.42 -21.72 -32.80
N MET A 421 10.40 -21.11 -32.15
CA MET A 421 10.63 -19.68 -32.23
C MET A 421 11.71 -19.35 -33.28
N PRO A 422 11.54 -18.27 -34.07
CA PRO A 422 12.57 -17.84 -35.01
C PRO A 422 13.83 -17.38 -34.28
N THR A 423 14.97 -17.43 -34.99
CA THR A 423 16.29 -17.15 -34.44
C THR A 423 16.35 -15.74 -33.83
N THR A 424 16.13 -14.68 -34.60
CA THR A 424 16.31 -13.30 -34.11
C THR A 424 15.33 -12.96 -32.99
N ALA A 425 14.05 -13.27 -33.20
CA ALA A 425 13.01 -12.98 -32.22
C ALA A 425 13.25 -13.74 -30.90
N GLY A 426 13.69 -15.00 -30.97
CA GLY A 426 13.93 -15.80 -29.79
C GLY A 426 15.14 -15.36 -28.96
N HIS A 427 16.21 -14.87 -29.60
CA HIS A 427 17.31 -14.22 -28.89
C HIS A 427 16.88 -12.95 -28.15
N ILE A 428 16.03 -12.13 -28.79
CA ILE A 428 15.51 -10.91 -28.17
C ILE A 428 14.63 -11.28 -26.96
N VAL A 429 13.76 -12.29 -27.07
CA VAL A 429 12.94 -12.76 -25.94
C VAL A 429 13.79 -13.34 -24.82
N TRP A 430 14.81 -14.12 -25.14
CA TRP A 430 15.74 -14.63 -24.12
C TRP A 430 16.45 -13.48 -23.38
N ALA A 431 16.97 -12.48 -24.12
CA ALA A 431 17.64 -11.33 -23.53
C ALA A 431 16.67 -10.48 -22.69
N GLN A 432 15.42 -10.29 -23.16
CA GLN A 432 14.35 -9.64 -22.39
C GLN A 432 13.99 -10.44 -21.13
N GLY A 433 13.97 -11.77 -21.19
CA GLY A 433 13.71 -12.64 -20.05
C GLY A 433 14.78 -12.48 -18.97
N LEU A 434 16.05 -12.48 -19.36
CA LEU A 434 17.16 -12.26 -18.44
C LEU A 434 17.14 -10.84 -17.86
N GLN A 435 16.83 -9.84 -18.69
CA GLN A 435 16.67 -8.45 -18.24
C GLN A 435 15.56 -8.32 -17.19
N ARG A 436 14.37 -8.90 -17.44
CA ARG A 436 13.25 -8.88 -16.49
C ARG A 436 13.59 -9.60 -15.18
N ARG A 437 14.33 -10.72 -15.24
CA ARG A 437 14.78 -11.45 -14.06
C ARG A 437 15.63 -10.56 -13.15
N ILE A 438 16.64 -9.91 -13.73
CA ILE A 438 17.57 -9.06 -12.99
C ILE A 438 16.85 -7.80 -12.45
N GLU A 439 15.99 -7.17 -13.25
CA GLU A 439 15.17 -6.01 -12.86
C GLU A 439 14.16 -6.34 -11.75
N HIS A 440 13.57 -7.54 -11.78
CA HIS A 440 12.67 -8.02 -10.73
C HIS A 440 13.39 -8.09 -9.37
N PHE A 441 14.59 -8.66 -9.30
CA PHE A 441 15.34 -8.73 -8.05
C PHE A 441 15.75 -7.34 -7.54
N TYR A 442 16.20 -6.46 -8.43
CA TYR A 442 16.54 -5.08 -8.05
C TYR A 442 15.33 -4.33 -7.48
N SER A 443 14.17 -4.42 -8.16
CA SER A 443 12.94 -3.76 -7.74
C SER A 443 12.38 -4.32 -6.42
N LEU A 444 12.48 -5.63 -6.19
CA LEU A 444 12.10 -6.26 -4.92
C LEU A 444 12.90 -5.68 -3.75
N ILE A 445 14.23 -5.58 -3.89
CA ILE A 445 15.09 -5.04 -2.84
C ILE A 445 14.78 -3.55 -2.62
N ALA A 446 14.64 -2.79 -3.70
CA ALA A 446 14.35 -1.36 -3.63
C ALA A 446 13.01 -1.04 -2.95
N HIS A 447 11.99 -1.89 -3.14
CA HIS A 447 10.67 -1.69 -2.55
C HIS A 447 10.59 -2.14 -1.09
N ILE A 448 11.19 -3.29 -0.75
CA ILE A 448 11.04 -3.92 0.57
C ILE A 448 12.03 -3.35 1.58
N TYR A 449 13.27 -3.09 1.18
CA TYR A 449 14.31 -2.61 2.10
C TYR A 449 15.31 -1.68 1.39
N PRO A 450 14.89 -0.44 1.06
CA PRO A 450 15.71 0.52 0.31
C PRO A 450 17.04 0.85 1.01
N LEU A 451 17.06 0.81 2.35
CA LEU A 451 18.25 1.02 3.18
C LEU A 451 19.41 0.08 2.82
N CYS A 452 19.14 -1.08 2.21
CA CYS A 452 20.19 -1.99 1.75
C CYS A 452 20.99 -1.39 0.58
N LEU A 453 20.32 -0.69 -0.33
CA LEU A 453 20.89 -0.15 -1.57
C LEU A 453 21.65 1.17 -1.37
N GLU A 454 21.46 1.83 -0.23
CA GLU A 454 22.15 3.07 0.15
C GLU A 454 23.54 2.81 0.77
N SER A 455 23.88 1.56 1.07
CA SER A 455 25.17 1.17 1.66
C SER A 455 26.33 1.30 0.65
N GLU A 456 27.54 1.57 1.15
CA GLU A 456 28.76 1.62 0.32
C GLU A 456 29.01 0.27 -0.38
N ASP A 457 28.70 -0.84 0.31
CA ASP A 457 28.83 -2.21 -0.22
C ASP A 457 27.85 -2.51 -1.37
N ALA A 458 26.71 -1.80 -1.45
CA ALA A 458 25.76 -1.99 -2.55
C ALA A 458 26.27 -1.42 -3.88
N SER A 459 27.23 -0.49 -3.84
CA SER A 459 27.70 0.21 -5.04
C SER A 459 28.29 -0.73 -6.09
N GLU A 460 29.03 -1.76 -5.67
CA GLU A 460 29.62 -2.76 -6.56
C GLU A 460 28.54 -3.62 -7.24
N VAL A 461 27.57 -4.12 -6.47
CA VAL A 461 26.51 -4.98 -7.01
C VAL A 461 25.58 -4.17 -7.93
N ILE A 462 25.30 -2.90 -7.60
CA ILE A 462 24.54 -1.98 -8.46
C ILE A 462 25.31 -1.70 -9.76
N PHE A 463 26.64 -1.58 -9.71
CA PHE A 463 27.45 -1.43 -10.91
C PHE A 463 27.38 -2.68 -11.80
N LYS A 464 27.53 -3.88 -11.23
CA LYS A 464 27.36 -5.16 -11.96
C LYS A 464 25.97 -5.25 -12.61
N TYR A 465 24.92 -4.91 -11.87
CA TYR A 465 23.54 -4.82 -12.38
C TYR A 465 23.43 -3.90 -13.60
N LYS A 466 23.88 -2.65 -13.48
CA LYS A 466 23.81 -1.64 -14.56
C LYS A 466 24.63 -2.07 -15.77
N HIS A 467 25.81 -2.64 -15.54
CA HIS A 467 26.70 -3.12 -16.59
C HIS A 467 26.04 -4.28 -17.37
N LEU A 468 25.55 -5.32 -16.69
CA LEU A 468 24.87 -6.45 -17.32
C LEU A 468 23.60 -6.01 -18.06
N PHE A 469 22.83 -5.08 -17.47
CA PHE A 469 21.65 -4.51 -18.13
C PHE A 469 22.02 -3.79 -19.43
N GLY A 470 23.08 -2.98 -19.44
CA GLY A 470 23.60 -2.31 -20.64
C GLY A 470 24.09 -3.28 -21.72
N LEU A 471 24.75 -4.38 -21.32
CA LEU A 471 25.14 -5.45 -22.24
C LEU A 471 23.92 -6.11 -22.89
N LEU A 472 22.84 -6.37 -22.14
CA LEU A 472 21.62 -6.96 -22.69
C LEU A 472 20.87 -6.00 -23.64
N VAL A 473 20.88 -4.69 -23.35
CA VAL A 473 20.30 -3.68 -24.24
C VAL A 473 21.06 -3.63 -25.57
N SER A 474 22.38 -3.46 -25.51
CA SER A 474 23.23 -3.42 -26.71
C SER A 474 23.19 -4.75 -27.51
N TYR A 475 23.06 -5.89 -26.83
CA TYR A 475 22.87 -7.19 -27.48
C TYR A 475 21.59 -7.22 -28.33
N LYS A 476 20.45 -6.76 -27.79
CA LYS A 476 19.18 -6.70 -28.52
C LYS A 476 19.23 -5.73 -29.70
N GLU A 477 19.79 -4.54 -29.50
CA GLU A 477 19.92 -3.51 -30.55
C GLU A 477 20.80 -3.97 -31.72
N ARG A 478 21.91 -4.66 -31.42
CA ARG A 478 22.77 -5.30 -32.41
C ARG A 478 22.01 -6.33 -33.23
N LEU A 479 21.29 -7.26 -32.58
CA LEU A 479 20.53 -8.29 -33.27
C LEU A 479 19.42 -7.71 -34.14
N TYR A 480 18.70 -6.71 -33.62
CA TYR A 480 17.66 -6.03 -34.36
C TYR A 480 18.20 -5.34 -35.63
N SER A 481 19.35 -4.66 -35.49
CA SER A 481 20.00 -3.98 -36.62
C SER A 481 20.50 -4.96 -37.69
N GLN A 482 21.11 -6.07 -37.27
CA GLN A 482 21.56 -7.14 -38.17
C GLN A 482 20.38 -7.76 -38.93
N TRP A 483 19.27 -8.00 -38.23
CA TRP A 483 18.05 -8.50 -38.84
C TRP A 483 17.46 -7.50 -39.84
N ALA A 484 17.30 -6.23 -39.47
CA ALA A 484 16.76 -5.20 -40.35
C ALA A 484 17.55 -5.05 -41.66
N CYS A 485 18.88 -5.10 -41.58
CA CYS A 485 19.75 -5.11 -42.76
C CYS A 485 19.59 -6.38 -43.60
N SER A 486 19.47 -7.54 -42.95
CA SER A 486 19.31 -8.83 -43.63
C SER A 486 17.98 -8.91 -44.36
N VAL A 487 16.87 -8.54 -43.73
CA VAL A 487 15.53 -8.52 -44.36
C VAL A 487 15.50 -7.65 -45.61
N THR A 488 16.17 -6.50 -45.59
CA THR A 488 16.26 -5.60 -46.75
C THR A 488 16.99 -6.27 -47.92
N LYS A 489 18.11 -6.96 -47.66
CA LYS A 489 18.86 -7.68 -48.69
C LYS A 489 18.10 -8.92 -49.20
N MET A 490 17.51 -9.70 -48.31
CA MET A 490 16.81 -10.94 -48.66
C MET A 490 15.51 -10.67 -49.43
N SER A 491 14.75 -9.64 -49.04
CA SER A 491 13.54 -9.27 -49.76
C SER A 491 13.80 -8.82 -51.21
N GLN A 492 14.92 -8.13 -51.46
CA GLN A 492 15.30 -7.69 -52.80
C GLN A 492 15.75 -8.86 -53.68
N CYS A 493 16.53 -9.79 -53.13
CA CYS A 493 17.09 -10.93 -53.87
C CYS A 493 16.11 -12.08 -54.11
N HIS A 494 15.21 -12.38 -53.17
CA HIS A 494 14.37 -13.57 -53.27
C HIS A 494 13.03 -13.31 -53.95
N LEU A 495 12.45 -12.12 -53.81
CA LEU A 495 11.21 -11.76 -54.49
C LEU A 495 11.39 -11.48 -56.00
N SER A 496 12.62 -11.30 -56.45
CA SER A 496 12.99 -11.15 -57.87
C SER A 496 13.25 -12.50 -58.57
N LYS A 497 13.20 -13.62 -57.85
CA LYS A 497 13.31 -14.96 -58.42
C LYS A 497 12.00 -15.40 -59.08
N PRO A 498 12.06 -16.31 -60.08
CA PRO A 498 10.87 -16.88 -60.71
C PRO A 498 10.05 -17.72 -59.73
N LEU A 499 8.78 -17.99 -60.04
CA LEU A 499 7.86 -18.71 -59.15
C LEU A 499 8.18 -20.20 -59.00
N LEU A 500 8.62 -20.83 -60.09
CA LEU A 500 8.88 -22.26 -60.17
C LEU A 500 10.37 -22.54 -60.42
N GLN A 501 10.85 -23.69 -59.97
CA GLN A 501 12.18 -24.21 -60.26
C GLN A 501 12.06 -25.65 -60.76
N ARG A 502 12.67 -25.92 -61.92
CA ARG A 502 12.75 -27.27 -62.47
C ARG A 502 14.03 -27.95 -62.01
N ASP A 503 13.91 -29.19 -61.56
CA ASP A 503 15.07 -30.02 -61.29
C ASP A 503 15.71 -30.49 -62.61
N THR A 504 17.03 -30.32 -62.73
CA THR A 504 17.76 -30.52 -64.00
C THR A 504 17.91 -31.99 -64.39
N ILE A 505 17.70 -32.91 -63.44
CA ILE A 505 17.89 -34.35 -63.64
C ILE A 505 16.54 -35.07 -63.80
N SER A 506 15.57 -34.78 -62.94
CA SER A 506 14.26 -35.46 -62.93
C SER A 506 13.19 -34.76 -63.79
N GLY A 507 13.40 -33.48 -64.13
CA GLY A 507 12.42 -32.68 -64.85
C GLY A 507 11.20 -32.28 -64.02
N PHE A 508 11.12 -32.66 -62.74
CA PHE A 508 10.04 -32.32 -61.82
C PHE A 508 10.04 -30.82 -61.46
N LEU A 509 8.84 -30.32 -61.16
CA LEU A 509 8.62 -28.94 -60.73
C LEU A 509 8.68 -28.84 -59.21
N SER A 510 9.34 -27.80 -58.73
CA SER A 510 9.40 -27.37 -57.35
C SER A 510 9.08 -25.87 -57.24
N ILE A 511 8.61 -25.42 -56.09
CA ILE A 511 8.31 -24.00 -55.88
C ILE A 511 9.57 -23.29 -55.44
N ASN A 512 9.90 -22.19 -56.11
CA ASN A 512 11.07 -21.39 -55.80
C ASN A 512 10.73 -20.30 -54.77
N PHE A 513 10.26 -20.73 -53.60
CA PHE A 513 10.04 -19.87 -52.44
C PHE A 513 11.06 -20.20 -51.37
N SER A 514 11.93 -19.25 -51.03
CA SER A 514 13.01 -19.53 -50.08
C SER A 514 12.48 -19.71 -48.66
N PHE A 515 13.04 -20.71 -47.97
CA PHE A 515 12.84 -20.91 -46.53
C PHE A 515 13.16 -19.64 -45.73
N GLU A 516 14.16 -18.87 -46.18
CA GLU A 516 14.57 -17.59 -45.58
C GLU A 516 13.47 -16.52 -45.62
N LEU A 517 12.57 -16.52 -46.62
CA LEU A 517 11.46 -15.57 -46.66
C LEU A 517 10.34 -15.99 -45.69
N MET A 518 10.16 -17.30 -45.47
CA MET A 518 9.29 -17.82 -44.42
C MET A 518 9.81 -17.49 -43.02
N THR A 519 11.14 -17.54 -42.80
CA THR A 519 11.73 -17.14 -41.51
C THR A 519 11.52 -15.65 -41.28
N VAL A 520 11.72 -14.80 -42.29
CA VAL A 520 11.44 -13.36 -42.19
C VAL A 520 9.97 -13.09 -41.85
N LEU A 521 9.01 -13.75 -42.51
CA LEU A 521 7.57 -13.60 -42.21
C LEU A 521 7.19 -14.03 -40.79
N ARG A 522 7.86 -15.05 -40.27
CA ARG A 522 7.69 -15.47 -38.87
C ARG A 522 8.35 -14.46 -37.93
N GLU A 523 9.56 -14.01 -38.22
CA GLU A 523 10.28 -13.02 -37.41
C GLU A 523 9.52 -11.69 -37.32
N THR A 524 8.97 -11.18 -38.44
CA THR A 524 8.15 -9.96 -38.42
C THR A 524 6.91 -10.10 -37.54
N HIS A 525 6.23 -11.26 -37.58
CA HIS A 525 5.11 -11.56 -36.70
C HIS A 525 5.49 -11.45 -35.22
N TYR A 526 6.57 -12.13 -34.82
CA TYR A 526 7.00 -12.14 -33.42
C TYR A 526 7.55 -10.77 -32.98
N LEU A 527 8.34 -10.09 -33.81
CA LEU A 527 8.91 -8.78 -33.46
C LEU A 527 7.84 -7.70 -33.33
N GLN A 528 6.81 -7.70 -34.18
CA GLN A 528 5.66 -6.81 -34.05
C GLN A 528 4.90 -7.02 -32.72
N ALA A 529 4.89 -8.24 -32.18
CA ALA A 529 4.24 -8.55 -30.91
C ALA A 529 5.14 -8.26 -29.69
N LEU A 530 6.46 -8.25 -29.85
CA LEU A 530 7.45 -8.20 -28.76
C LEU A 530 8.04 -6.82 -28.50
N GLN A 531 8.10 -5.93 -29.50
CA GLN A 531 8.74 -4.63 -29.37
C GLN A 531 7.85 -3.48 -29.88
N PRO A 532 7.92 -2.30 -29.23
CA PRO A 532 7.30 -1.07 -29.74
C PRO A 532 8.08 -0.42 -30.89
N ASP A 533 9.31 -0.88 -31.17
CA ASP A 533 10.15 -0.33 -32.22
C ASP A 533 9.58 -0.63 -33.62
N PRO A 534 9.63 0.33 -34.55
CA PRO A 534 9.05 0.17 -35.87
C PRO A 534 9.82 -0.86 -36.68
N VAL A 535 9.13 -1.94 -37.06
CA VAL A 535 9.58 -2.93 -38.05
C VAL A 535 9.93 -2.22 -39.37
N PRO A 536 11.00 -2.60 -40.09
CA PRO A 536 11.34 -1.99 -41.38
C PRO A 536 10.17 -2.04 -42.36
N ALA A 537 9.90 -0.92 -43.05
CA ALA A 537 8.75 -0.78 -43.95
C ALA A 537 8.65 -1.90 -45.00
N LEU A 538 9.79 -2.30 -45.58
CA LEU A 538 9.85 -3.42 -46.54
C LEU A 538 9.44 -4.77 -45.93
N ALA A 539 9.79 -5.01 -44.65
CA ALA A 539 9.43 -6.23 -43.94
C ALA A 539 7.92 -6.25 -43.63
N GLN A 540 7.37 -5.07 -43.32
CA GLN A 540 5.94 -4.89 -43.06
C GLN A 540 5.11 -5.07 -44.33
N GLU A 541 5.51 -4.49 -45.47
CA GLU A 541 4.84 -4.67 -46.76
C GLU A 541 4.76 -6.15 -47.18
N ILE A 542 5.83 -6.90 -46.94
CA ILE A 542 5.89 -8.35 -47.24
C ILE A 542 4.96 -9.12 -46.30
N TYR A 543 4.90 -8.72 -45.04
CA TYR A 543 4.06 -9.33 -44.04
C TYR A 543 2.56 -9.06 -44.27
N GLU A 544 2.18 -7.87 -44.74
CA GLU A 544 0.80 -7.56 -45.15
C GLU A 544 0.33 -8.47 -46.29
N ARG A 545 1.26 -8.82 -47.20
CA ARG A 545 1.01 -9.76 -48.30
C ARG A 545 1.13 -11.24 -47.92
N ARG A 546 1.36 -11.58 -46.65
CA ARG A 546 1.62 -12.97 -46.22
C ARG A 546 0.51 -13.95 -46.62
N GLU A 547 -0.76 -13.55 -46.52
CA GLU A 547 -1.87 -14.46 -46.82
C GLU A 547 -1.97 -14.71 -48.32
N THR A 548 -1.63 -13.71 -49.14
CA THR A 548 -1.52 -13.89 -50.60
C THR A 548 -0.38 -14.85 -50.96
N TYR A 549 0.80 -14.70 -50.33
CA TYR A 549 1.91 -15.64 -50.55
C TYR A 549 1.59 -17.06 -50.08
N ARG A 550 0.94 -17.23 -48.92
CA ARG A 550 0.49 -18.54 -48.44
C ARG A 550 -0.46 -19.21 -49.41
N LEU A 551 -1.44 -18.46 -49.92
CA LEU A 551 -2.39 -18.95 -50.91
C LEU A 551 -1.66 -19.37 -52.21
N TRP A 552 -0.76 -18.52 -52.72
CA TRP A 552 0.00 -18.82 -53.94
C TRP A 552 0.87 -20.07 -53.77
N ILE A 553 1.57 -20.21 -52.65
CA ILE A 553 2.41 -21.39 -52.34
C ILE A 553 1.54 -22.66 -52.27
N ALA A 554 0.40 -22.61 -51.60
CA ALA A 554 -0.49 -23.78 -51.49
C ALA A 554 -0.98 -24.25 -52.88
N VAL A 555 -1.45 -23.30 -53.70
CA VAL A 555 -1.98 -23.60 -55.04
C VAL A 555 -0.87 -24.04 -56.00
N LEU A 556 0.30 -23.41 -55.95
CA LEU A 556 1.47 -23.84 -56.73
C LEU A 556 2.01 -25.21 -56.28
N SER A 557 1.88 -25.58 -55.01
CA SER A 557 2.29 -26.90 -54.50
C SER A 557 1.39 -27.99 -55.06
N GLU A 558 0.08 -27.76 -55.02
CA GLU A 558 -0.93 -28.65 -55.60
C GLU A 558 -0.71 -28.82 -57.11
N LEU A 559 -0.41 -27.72 -57.79
CA LEU A 559 -0.04 -27.68 -59.21
C LEU A 559 1.22 -28.50 -59.53
N ALA A 560 2.31 -28.26 -58.79
CA ALA A 560 3.58 -28.94 -59.00
C ALA A 560 3.44 -30.45 -58.74
N ASN A 561 2.76 -30.83 -57.65
CA ASN A 561 2.44 -32.22 -57.36
C ASN A 561 1.60 -32.83 -58.49
N GLY A 562 0.59 -32.11 -58.96
CA GLY A 562 -0.28 -32.62 -60.01
C GLY A 562 0.44 -32.85 -61.34
N TYR A 563 1.33 -31.94 -61.74
CA TYR A 563 2.18 -32.09 -62.91
C TYR A 563 3.21 -33.23 -62.72
N ASN A 564 3.82 -33.34 -61.55
CA ASN A 564 4.77 -34.41 -61.23
C ASN A 564 4.09 -35.79 -61.23
N ASP A 565 2.84 -35.88 -60.75
CA ASP A 565 2.02 -37.11 -60.80
C ASP A 565 1.66 -37.50 -62.24
N ILE A 566 1.38 -36.53 -63.11
CA ILE A 566 1.19 -36.78 -64.54
C ILE A 566 2.47 -37.38 -65.13
N LEU A 567 3.61 -36.72 -64.93
CA LEU A 567 4.90 -37.21 -65.44
C LEU A 567 5.28 -38.58 -64.87
N GLY A 568 5.02 -38.83 -63.59
CA GLY A 568 5.35 -40.08 -62.91
C GLY A 568 4.44 -41.25 -63.29
N THR A 569 3.20 -40.99 -63.69
CA THR A 569 2.25 -42.05 -64.02
C THR A 569 2.09 -42.31 -65.52
N LEU A 570 2.51 -41.39 -66.40
CA LEU A 570 2.35 -41.51 -67.86
C LEU A 570 3.07 -42.75 -68.44
N LEU A 571 2.32 -43.64 -69.09
CA LEU A 571 2.90 -44.78 -69.81
C LEU A 571 3.44 -44.35 -71.18
N THR A 572 4.46 -45.05 -71.68
CA THR A 572 5.10 -44.76 -72.98
C THR A 572 4.13 -44.79 -74.16
N VAL A 573 3.07 -45.61 -74.07
CA VAL A 573 1.99 -45.72 -75.06
C VAL A 573 0.93 -44.61 -74.95
N GLU A 574 0.79 -43.97 -73.79
CA GLU A 574 -0.16 -42.87 -73.53
C GLU A 574 0.43 -41.51 -73.89
N ARG A 575 1.76 -41.39 -73.94
CA ARG A 575 2.49 -40.14 -74.19
C ARG A 575 2.14 -39.47 -75.54
N PRO A 576 2.06 -40.19 -76.68
CA PRO A 576 1.74 -39.57 -77.97
C PRO A 576 0.33 -38.96 -78.02
N LEU A 577 -0.63 -39.54 -77.28
CA LEU A 577 -2.02 -39.07 -77.20
C LEU A 577 -2.16 -37.73 -76.47
N VAL A 578 -1.22 -37.42 -75.58
CA VAL A 578 -1.29 -36.25 -74.67
C VAL A 578 -0.15 -35.25 -74.95
N GLN A 579 0.75 -35.58 -75.90
CA GLN A 579 1.91 -34.79 -76.30
C GLN A 579 1.55 -33.33 -76.66
N GLY A 580 0.52 -33.10 -77.47
CA GLY A 580 0.12 -31.73 -77.85
C GLY A 580 -0.36 -30.88 -76.67
N CYS A 581 -1.10 -31.48 -75.73
CA CYS A 581 -1.52 -30.80 -74.52
C CYS A 581 -0.36 -30.56 -73.54
N LEU A 582 0.63 -31.48 -73.49
CA LEU A 582 1.85 -31.33 -72.71
C LEU A 582 2.72 -30.20 -73.24
N GLU A 583 2.90 -30.08 -74.55
CA GLU A 583 3.69 -29.00 -75.18
C GLU A 583 3.04 -27.62 -74.95
N ALA A 584 1.71 -27.53 -75.02
CA ALA A 584 0.97 -26.31 -74.69
C ALA A 584 1.11 -25.92 -73.20
N LEU A 585 1.15 -26.91 -72.30
CA LEU A 585 1.42 -26.70 -70.88
C LEU A 585 2.87 -26.27 -70.63
N GLU A 586 3.85 -26.91 -71.28
CA GLU A 586 5.27 -26.60 -71.15
C GLU A 586 5.58 -25.17 -71.59
N HIS A 587 5.01 -24.70 -72.70
CA HIS A 587 5.20 -23.31 -73.15
C HIS A 587 4.64 -22.29 -72.15
N ARG A 588 3.57 -22.63 -71.44
CA ARG A 588 3.01 -21.78 -70.37
C ARG A 588 3.83 -21.87 -69.10
N LEU A 589 4.37 -23.03 -68.76
CA LEU A 589 5.27 -23.23 -67.62
C LEU A 589 6.60 -22.49 -67.79
N GLU A 590 7.14 -22.40 -69.01
CA GLU A 590 8.35 -21.62 -69.33
C GLU A 590 8.22 -20.14 -68.91
N ASN A 591 7.04 -19.56 -69.07
CA ASN A 591 6.78 -18.19 -68.60
C ASN A 591 6.87 -18.06 -67.08
N GLY A 592 6.47 -19.08 -66.32
CA GLY A 592 6.55 -19.13 -64.85
C GLY A 592 7.91 -19.51 -64.31
N LEU A 593 8.74 -20.17 -65.13
CA LEU A 593 10.11 -20.53 -64.84
C LEU A 593 11.10 -19.38 -65.09
N ASN A 594 10.82 -18.52 -66.08
CA ASN A 594 11.79 -17.50 -66.53
C ASN A 594 11.33 -16.04 -66.33
N ASN A 595 10.04 -15.73 -66.53
CA ASN A 595 9.59 -14.34 -66.69
C ASN A 595 8.75 -13.82 -65.52
N ILE A 596 7.94 -14.67 -64.88
CA ILE A 596 7.02 -14.27 -63.81
C ILE A 596 7.73 -14.37 -62.46
N THR A 597 7.75 -13.26 -61.72
CA THR A 597 8.38 -13.13 -60.40
C THR A 597 7.34 -12.91 -59.31
N TRP A 598 7.71 -13.09 -58.05
CA TRP A 598 6.82 -12.90 -56.89
C TRP A 598 6.30 -11.46 -56.70
N LYS A 599 6.81 -10.48 -57.49
CA LYS A 599 6.36 -9.07 -57.51
C LYS A 599 5.51 -8.69 -58.73
N SER A 600 5.41 -9.55 -59.75
CA SER A 600 4.68 -9.18 -60.97
C SER A 600 3.18 -9.04 -60.76
N VAL A 601 2.53 -8.19 -61.56
CA VAL A 601 1.08 -7.99 -61.56
C VAL A 601 0.43 -9.13 -62.36
N GLY A 602 -0.72 -9.66 -61.90
CA GLY A 602 -1.44 -10.74 -62.59
C GLY A 602 -0.96 -12.17 -62.28
N VAL A 603 -0.09 -12.35 -61.28
CA VAL A 603 0.42 -13.68 -60.87
C VAL A 603 -0.71 -14.66 -60.53
N TRP A 604 -1.76 -14.20 -59.86
CA TRP A 604 -2.87 -15.05 -59.46
C TRP A 604 -3.67 -15.61 -60.64
N GLU A 605 -3.97 -14.78 -61.63
CA GLU A 605 -4.69 -15.20 -62.85
C GLU A 605 -3.88 -16.23 -63.63
N TYR A 606 -2.56 -16.04 -63.71
CA TYR A 606 -1.64 -17.01 -64.30
C TYR A 606 -1.62 -18.35 -63.53
N ILE A 607 -1.54 -18.32 -62.20
CA ILE A 607 -1.57 -19.53 -61.37
C ILE A 607 -2.90 -20.27 -61.54
N GLN A 608 -4.03 -19.55 -61.65
CA GLN A 608 -5.34 -20.16 -61.85
C GLN A 608 -5.48 -20.80 -63.24
N ASP A 609 -5.05 -20.14 -64.31
CA ASP A 609 -5.07 -20.72 -65.67
C ASP A 609 -4.18 -21.96 -65.75
N LEU A 610 -2.97 -21.92 -65.16
CA LEU A 610 -2.11 -23.10 -65.07
C LEU A 610 -2.79 -24.24 -64.29
N LYS A 611 -3.41 -23.94 -63.13
CA LYS A 611 -4.08 -24.94 -62.31
C LYS A 611 -5.19 -25.64 -63.07
N GLN A 612 -6.04 -24.86 -63.74
CA GLN A 612 -7.15 -25.40 -64.50
C GLN A 612 -6.65 -26.33 -65.60
N ARG A 613 -5.62 -25.94 -66.35
CA ARG A 613 -5.08 -26.77 -67.43
C ARG A 613 -4.43 -28.06 -66.94
N VAL A 614 -3.70 -28.02 -65.82
CA VAL A 614 -3.13 -29.23 -65.21
C VAL A 614 -4.25 -30.15 -64.72
N GLN A 615 -5.29 -29.63 -64.07
CA GLN A 615 -6.44 -30.41 -63.62
C GLN A 615 -7.24 -30.99 -64.78
N ASP A 616 -7.42 -30.25 -65.87
CA ASP A 616 -8.10 -30.72 -67.07
C ASP A 616 -7.32 -31.90 -67.67
N LEU A 617 -6.00 -31.80 -67.77
CA LEU A 617 -5.14 -32.88 -68.25
C LEU A 617 -5.15 -34.10 -67.33
N GLN A 618 -5.08 -33.90 -66.01
CA GLN A 618 -5.21 -34.98 -65.02
C GLN A 618 -6.56 -35.69 -65.13
N SER A 619 -7.65 -34.94 -65.25
CA SER A 619 -8.99 -35.49 -65.37
C SER A 619 -9.18 -36.26 -66.69
N CYS A 620 -8.56 -35.78 -67.77
CA CYS A 620 -8.56 -36.44 -69.07
C CYS A 620 -7.82 -37.78 -68.99
N LEU A 621 -6.62 -37.80 -68.40
CA LEU A 621 -5.84 -39.01 -68.18
C LEU A 621 -6.56 -40.01 -67.26
N TYR A 622 -7.14 -39.54 -66.16
CA TYR A 622 -7.91 -40.39 -65.26
C TYR A 622 -9.12 -41.01 -65.95
N ARG A 623 -9.87 -40.22 -66.72
CA ARG A 623 -11.01 -40.72 -67.51
C ARG A 623 -10.58 -41.72 -68.57
N SER A 624 -9.48 -41.46 -69.27
CA SER A 624 -8.90 -42.40 -70.25
C SER A 624 -8.55 -43.74 -69.59
N ARG A 625 -7.84 -43.70 -68.46
CA ARG A 625 -7.49 -44.91 -67.70
C ARG A 625 -8.70 -45.64 -67.13
N SER A 626 -9.67 -44.90 -66.59
CA SER A 626 -10.92 -45.47 -66.09
C SER A 626 -11.69 -46.15 -67.23
N ASN A 627 -11.73 -45.55 -68.42
CA ASN A 627 -12.36 -46.16 -69.58
C ASN A 627 -11.65 -47.46 -69.96
N VAL A 628 -10.31 -47.47 -69.97
CA VAL A 628 -9.51 -48.68 -70.25
C VAL A 628 -9.73 -49.76 -69.18
N GLU A 629 -9.85 -49.40 -67.90
CA GLU A 629 -10.15 -50.37 -66.84
C GLU A 629 -11.58 -50.93 -66.95
N VAL A 630 -12.55 -50.09 -67.32
CA VAL A 630 -13.91 -50.56 -67.62
C VAL A 630 -13.89 -51.49 -68.84
N MET A 631 -13.10 -51.20 -69.87
CA MET A 631 -12.90 -52.13 -71.00
C MET A 631 -12.27 -53.45 -70.53
N ARG A 632 -11.25 -53.40 -69.66
CA ARG A 632 -10.57 -54.58 -69.13
C ARG A 632 -11.51 -55.44 -68.28
N THR A 633 -12.29 -54.85 -67.38
CA THR A 633 -13.24 -55.55 -66.52
C THR A 633 -14.41 -56.14 -67.31
N THR A 634 -14.95 -55.39 -68.29
CA THR A 634 -15.98 -55.92 -69.19
C THR A 634 -15.46 -57.07 -70.04
N MET A 635 -14.24 -56.97 -70.60
CA MET A 635 -13.59 -58.11 -71.27
C MET A 635 -13.29 -59.27 -70.30
N GLY A 636 -13.02 -58.98 -69.02
CA GLY A 636 -12.86 -59.99 -67.98
C GLY A 636 -14.11 -60.83 -67.75
N SER A 637 -15.31 -60.28 -67.96
CA SER A 637 -16.55 -61.06 -67.90
C SER A 637 -16.63 -62.17 -68.97
N TRP A 638 -15.89 -62.00 -70.08
CA TRP A 638 -15.78 -63.01 -71.13
C TRP A 638 -14.92 -64.22 -70.73
N LEU A 639 -14.11 -64.09 -69.67
CA LEU A 639 -13.30 -65.19 -69.14
C LEU A 639 -14.12 -66.18 -68.30
N SER A 640 -15.37 -65.85 -67.97
CA SER A 640 -16.26 -66.78 -67.26
C SER A 640 -16.63 -67.96 -68.17
N PRO A 641 -16.46 -69.21 -67.71
CA PRO A 641 -16.77 -70.38 -68.52
C PRO A 641 -18.27 -70.44 -68.81
N VAL A 642 -18.62 -70.58 -70.09
CA VAL A 642 -20.01 -70.61 -70.60
C VAL A 642 -20.83 -71.78 -70.03
N PHE A 643 -20.15 -72.85 -69.61
CA PHE A 643 -20.78 -74.04 -69.05
C PHE A 643 -20.18 -74.36 -67.69
N ASN A 644 -21.03 -74.38 -66.66
CA ASN A 644 -20.63 -74.67 -65.28
C ASN A 644 -21.08 -76.08 -64.86
N ARG A 645 -20.29 -76.69 -63.97
CA ARG A 645 -20.67 -77.94 -63.30
C ARG A 645 -21.60 -77.63 -62.13
N PRO A 646 -22.73 -78.32 -61.96
CA PRO A 646 -23.59 -78.11 -60.80
C PRO A 646 -22.82 -78.49 -59.51
N GLU A 647 -22.95 -77.64 -58.49
CA GLU A 647 -22.31 -77.72 -57.16
C GLU A 647 -20.77 -77.54 -57.06
N GLY A 648 -20.06 -77.13 -58.12
CA GLY A 648 -18.63 -76.76 -58.03
C GLY A 648 -17.67 -77.88 -57.63
N LYS A 649 -18.13 -79.14 -57.61
CA LYS A 649 -17.29 -80.32 -57.37
C LYS A 649 -16.60 -80.73 -58.67
N HIS A 650 -15.31 -81.07 -58.60
CA HIS A 650 -14.49 -81.39 -59.78
C HIS A 650 -14.91 -82.69 -60.49
N GLU A 651 -15.73 -83.52 -59.84
CA GLU A 651 -16.11 -84.87 -60.27
C GLU A 651 -17.51 -84.93 -60.94
N SER A 652 -18.29 -83.84 -60.95
CA SER A 652 -19.58 -83.81 -61.64
C SER A 652 -19.43 -83.53 -63.14
N LEU A 653 -20.21 -84.25 -63.98
CA LEU A 653 -20.30 -83.99 -65.42
C LEU A 653 -20.90 -82.59 -65.67
N LEU A 654 -20.48 -81.93 -66.76
CA LEU A 654 -21.03 -80.63 -67.17
C LEU A 654 -22.55 -80.73 -67.36
N SER A 655 -23.31 -79.79 -66.76
CA SER A 655 -24.75 -79.71 -66.99
C SER A 655 -25.01 -79.19 -68.41
N LEU A 656 -25.56 -80.04 -69.28
CA LEU A 656 -25.93 -79.70 -70.67
C LEU A 656 -27.42 -79.41 -70.83
N ALA A 657 -28.21 -79.49 -69.75
CA ALA A 657 -29.66 -79.30 -69.79
C ALA A 657 -30.06 -77.88 -70.25
N ASP A 658 -29.27 -76.86 -69.91
CA ASP A 658 -29.54 -75.45 -70.20
C ASP A 658 -28.70 -74.90 -71.36
N ARG A 659 -28.18 -75.76 -72.26
CA ARG A 659 -27.17 -75.38 -73.28
C ARG A 659 -27.59 -74.22 -74.17
N GLU A 660 -28.81 -74.25 -74.71
CA GLU A 660 -29.32 -73.19 -75.59
C GLU A 660 -29.51 -71.88 -74.83
N GLN A 661 -30.07 -71.93 -73.62
CA GLN A 661 -30.26 -70.74 -72.78
C GLN A 661 -28.94 -70.11 -72.32
N GLN A 662 -27.90 -70.90 -72.02
CA GLN A 662 -26.58 -70.39 -71.63
C GLN A 662 -25.84 -69.76 -72.82
N LEU A 663 -25.97 -70.34 -74.02
CA LEU A 663 -25.40 -69.78 -75.26
C LEU A 663 -26.10 -68.47 -75.66
N GLU A 664 -27.43 -68.40 -75.59
CA GLU A 664 -28.17 -67.15 -75.83
C GLU A 664 -27.75 -66.06 -74.84
N LYS A 665 -27.68 -66.38 -73.54
CA LYS A 665 -27.20 -65.43 -72.51
C LYS A 665 -25.79 -64.92 -72.78
N TRP A 666 -24.88 -65.79 -73.24
CA TRP A 666 -23.51 -65.41 -73.56
C TRP A 666 -23.42 -64.57 -74.85
N GLN A 667 -24.23 -64.88 -75.86
CA GLN A 667 -24.32 -64.06 -77.09
C GLN A 667 -24.92 -62.68 -76.84
N THR A 668 -25.97 -62.58 -76.01
CA THR A 668 -26.53 -61.28 -75.59
C THR A 668 -25.51 -60.48 -74.78
N LEU A 669 -24.78 -61.13 -73.87
CA LEU A 669 -23.70 -60.51 -73.10
C LEU A 669 -22.61 -59.96 -74.03
N MET A 670 -22.19 -60.73 -75.04
CA MET A 670 -21.19 -60.30 -76.03
C MET A 670 -21.66 -59.12 -76.89
N ALA A 671 -22.93 -59.13 -77.33
CA ALA A 671 -23.49 -58.05 -78.13
C ALA A 671 -23.62 -56.74 -77.33
N ASP A 672 -24.08 -56.83 -76.08
CA ASP A 672 -24.24 -55.66 -75.21
C ASP A 672 -22.87 -55.12 -74.75
N THR A 673 -21.93 -56.01 -74.38
CA THR A 673 -20.55 -55.60 -74.06
C THR A 673 -19.85 -54.98 -75.27
N GLY A 674 -20.01 -55.52 -76.48
CA GLY A 674 -19.50 -54.94 -77.71
C GLY A 674 -20.01 -53.51 -77.98
N ARG A 675 -21.30 -53.25 -77.73
CA ARG A 675 -21.87 -51.88 -77.81
C ARG A 675 -21.26 -50.94 -76.77
N THR A 676 -21.10 -51.39 -75.53
CA THR A 676 -20.48 -50.58 -74.47
C THR A 676 -19.02 -50.25 -74.77
N LEU A 677 -18.23 -51.20 -75.28
CA LEU A 677 -16.84 -50.98 -75.69
C LEU A 677 -16.75 -49.96 -76.83
N HIS A 678 -17.63 -50.07 -77.83
CA HIS A 678 -17.67 -49.12 -78.94
C HIS A 678 -18.06 -47.70 -78.50
N MET A 679 -19.01 -47.57 -77.56
CA MET A 679 -19.35 -46.27 -76.98
C MET A 679 -18.18 -45.66 -76.20
N LEU A 680 -17.47 -46.45 -75.39
CA LEU A 680 -16.33 -45.97 -74.61
C LEU A 680 -15.17 -45.51 -75.51
N LEU A 681 -14.89 -46.21 -76.61
CA LEU A 681 -13.90 -45.78 -77.61
C LEU A 681 -14.28 -44.46 -78.30
N LYS A 682 -15.55 -44.32 -78.72
CA LYS A 682 -16.04 -43.11 -79.39
C LYS A 682 -15.98 -41.87 -78.50
N VAL A 683 -16.19 -42.04 -77.19
CA VAL A 683 -16.07 -40.95 -76.20
C VAL A 683 -14.61 -40.54 -75.98
N MET A 684 -13.65 -41.45 -76.15
CA MET A 684 -12.22 -41.12 -76.10
C MET A 684 -11.78 -40.31 -77.33
N ASP A 685 -12.16 -40.73 -78.53
CA ASP A 685 -11.78 -40.03 -79.77
C ASP A 685 -12.36 -38.60 -79.85
N MET A 686 -13.62 -38.40 -79.48
CA MET A 686 -14.23 -37.06 -79.54
C MET A 686 -13.59 -36.04 -78.60
N LYS A 687 -13.03 -36.47 -77.47
CA LYS A 687 -12.41 -35.55 -76.49
C LYS A 687 -10.94 -35.28 -76.73
N LEU A 688 -10.25 -36.19 -77.42
CA LEU A 688 -8.88 -35.97 -77.88
C LEU A 688 -8.84 -34.94 -79.02
N VAL A 689 -9.85 -34.94 -79.90
CA VAL A 689 -9.98 -33.96 -81.00
C VAL A 689 -10.47 -32.58 -80.53
N SER A 690 -11.20 -32.49 -79.40
CA SER A 690 -11.68 -31.20 -78.88
C SER A 690 -10.65 -30.39 -78.08
N HIS A 691 -9.46 -30.97 -77.82
CA HIS A 691 -8.40 -30.37 -77.02
C HIS A 691 -7.04 -30.26 -77.73
N SER A 692 -6.95 -30.73 -78.98
CA SER A 692 -5.94 -30.29 -79.96
C SER A 692 -6.42 -29.02 -80.66
#